data_AF-A0A0A2HSH4-F1
#
_entry.id   AF-A0A0A2HSH4-F1
#
_cell.length_a   1.000
_cell.length_b   1.000
_cell.length_c   1.000
_cell.angle_alpha   90.00
_cell.angle_beta   90.00
_cell.angle_gamma   90.00
#
_symmetry.space_group_name_H-M   'P 1'
#
loop_
_entity.id
_entity.type
_entity.pdbx_description
1 polymer ?
#
loop_
_entity_poly.entity_id
_entity_poly.type
_entity_poly.pdbx_seq_one_letter_code
_entity_poly.pdbx_strand_id
1 'polypeptide(L)'
;MNIFPAFRLLLLCIIVLPTSTADVEAAAIKDTVSTTTLEMYAKLPGAGTLPAAEDERLIRALSYTGMRAFRAICSLPAMTRDQAAAALRRLPTRKIRYDHMPLLEKLVTIDGVTVDDCWRLIERLAPVDFVTARALAGLAHVAAMSVDDLFRLIDRVERLDEPGRWAAGGLFAVTAITAAETERGLELIDELRERQRWAAEQQCRIKGITAPEALAGLARLRFLSESEAWNARALFMQPDMTAALAAAWLRGYFTIPRQERERAFLQMSPADRTTLLRIFAAAADYPLWRINNLHDITDDRGREIGSGMLAGSSGDRLLGLLHRLQPAVQQQYGAGMRRLLAAGSRGEAIAVLRRATAAARKQAAVDLTSANIYVLLAHGSDLYDSSFRDILVPVLKERIVAGFGGDLLAFLVATDPESVFASDCIASLAQKGKLTVFLPANPVKQKQVLDLVARSALHNEFSLILFSATFGHILETIAPPARSYLIDLLLDAANSTNGLFSRQVRIILQYYLHEYPALLSPADRTGIGAMVATLGPIDLAPYTRPPFAEWIADGRLQSLSVFQDDDDGRSSYLSNSRTLAAGGYRPRLSVTYSLPGLSAPAAAAAHSAIAAVATGGAGLGRLLQLAAAHPVVIDWTRSMNGVAISHSVFVYQGEATQRHLLARFLKSGSEMFAQRGHSYWRREQLLDPIQDLLAAGTVTAADLRAKQRFLSIGSCGGILAYSELNRMFHNHVDILATIGTGKTTINNPYNRQLFEVIARHRGRLSWEELARQSAAIISANLGDDYLQPGSLPAILHKIMDRKPQTDAPDQTRRTAATAR
;
A
#
# COMPACT_ATOMS: atom_id res chain seq x y z
N MET A 1 5.97 4.82 -0.60
CA MET A 1 5.62 4.24 -1.92
C MET A 1 6.03 5.20 -3.01
N ASN A 2 7.11 4.89 -3.73
CA ASN A 2 7.50 5.61 -4.94
C ASN A 2 6.59 5.12 -6.07
N ILE A 3 5.68 5.97 -6.53
CA ILE A 3 4.93 5.76 -7.77
C ILE A 3 5.89 6.11 -8.90
N PHE A 4 6.38 5.11 -9.66
CA PHE A 4 6.83 5.19 -11.07
C PHE A 4 7.62 3.90 -11.43
N PRO A 5 6.98 2.84 -11.96
CA PRO A 5 7.72 1.67 -12.45
C PRO A 5 8.20 1.82 -13.91
N ALA A 6 7.71 2.79 -14.68
CA ALA A 6 7.99 2.87 -16.11
C ALA A 6 9.39 3.42 -16.47
N PHE A 7 10.09 4.09 -15.55
CA PHE A 7 11.35 4.78 -15.88
C PHE A 7 12.61 3.89 -15.80
N ARG A 8 12.55 2.72 -15.16
CA ARG A 8 13.72 1.84 -15.01
C ARG A 8 13.92 0.87 -16.17
N LEU A 9 12.89 0.57 -16.97
CA LEU A 9 13.03 -0.33 -18.11
C LEU A 9 13.63 0.35 -19.35
N LEU A 10 13.55 1.70 -19.44
CA LEU A 10 14.09 2.44 -20.60
C LEU A 10 15.61 2.64 -20.52
N LEU A 11 16.22 2.48 -19.34
CA LEU A 11 17.65 2.73 -19.14
C LEU A 11 18.55 1.51 -19.47
N LEU A 12 17.97 0.32 -19.65
CA LEU A 12 18.75 -0.91 -19.88
C LEU A 12 18.86 -1.33 -21.36
N CYS A 13 18.13 -0.68 -22.28
CA CYS A 13 18.19 -0.99 -23.72
C CYS A 13 19.12 -0.04 -24.53
N ILE A 14 19.83 0.88 -23.88
CA ILE A 14 20.70 1.88 -24.56
C ILE A 14 22.19 1.49 -24.47
N ILE A 15 22.50 0.20 -24.31
CA ILE A 15 23.89 -0.26 -24.38
C ILE A 15 24.01 -1.28 -25.52
N VAL A 16 24.59 -0.79 -26.62
CA VAL A 16 24.99 -1.46 -27.87
C VAL A 16 23.94 -1.55 -28.99
N LEU A 17 23.79 -0.45 -29.75
CA LEU A 17 23.42 -0.48 -31.17
C LEU A 17 24.34 0.49 -31.96
N PRO A 18 24.69 0.17 -33.23
CA PRO A 18 25.71 0.90 -33.99
C PRO A 18 25.20 2.28 -34.41
N THR A 19 25.92 3.34 -34.06
CA THR A 19 25.55 4.75 -34.19
C THR A 19 25.58 5.31 -35.62
N SER A 20 25.88 4.51 -36.65
CA SER A 20 26.20 5.07 -37.98
C SER A 20 25.00 5.42 -38.89
N THR A 21 23.83 4.79 -38.72
CA THR A 21 22.67 5.04 -39.63
C THR A 21 21.77 6.19 -39.15
N ALA A 22 21.61 6.34 -37.84
CA ALA A 22 20.81 7.42 -37.25
C ALA A 22 21.45 8.80 -37.46
N ASP A 23 22.78 8.89 -37.45
CA ASP A 23 23.51 10.14 -37.69
C ASP A 23 23.40 10.61 -39.15
N VAL A 24 23.34 9.67 -40.12
CA VAL A 24 23.16 9.98 -41.55
C VAL A 24 21.74 10.42 -41.86
N GLU A 25 20.72 9.74 -41.29
CA GLU A 25 19.32 10.18 -41.43
C GLU A 25 19.07 11.52 -40.73
N ALA A 26 19.62 11.73 -39.53
CA ALA A 26 19.51 13.01 -38.82
C ALA A 26 20.19 14.15 -39.58
N ALA A 27 21.35 13.90 -40.21
CA ALA A 27 22.03 14.88 -41.06
C ALA A 27 21.21 15.20 -42.34
N ALA A 28 20.66 14.19 -43.02
CA ALA A 28 19.83 14.38 -44.20
C ALA A 28 18.53 15.14 -43.90
N ILE A 29 17.88 14.86 -42.76
CA ILE A 29 16.72 15.61 -42.27
C ILE A 29 17.10 17.06 -41.98
N LYS A 30 18.25 17.30 -41.32
CA LYS A 30 18.72 18.66 -41.01
C LYS A 30 19.02 19.45 -42.29
N ASP A 31 19.65 18.85 -43.28
CA ASP A 31 19.94 19.50 -44.57
C ASP A 31 18.66 19.85 -45.33
N THR A 32 17.69 18.93 -45.38
CA THR A 32 16.37 19.19 -45.98
C THR A 32 15.66 20.34 -45.28
N VAL A 33 15.59 20.32 -43.94
CA VAL A 33 14.93 21.37 -43.13
C VAL A 33 15.64 22.72 -43.27
N SER A 34 16.97 22.73 -43.36
CA SER A 34 17.73 23.96 -43.58
C SER A 34 17.46 24.56 -44.96
N THR A 35 17.34 23.71 -45.99
CA THR A 35 17.02 24.12 -47.37
C THR A 35 15.63 24.76 -47.44
N THR A 36 14.61 24.11 -46.87
CA THR A 36 13.24 24.68 -46.79
C THR A 36 13.22 26.02 -46.05
N THR A 37 14.04 26.17 -45.01
CA THR A 37 14.14 27.42 -44.25
C THR A 37 14.78 28.54 -45.06
N LEU A 38 15.83 28.23 -45.83
CA LEU A 38 16.49 29.16 -46.75
C LEU A 38 15.55 29.62 -47.87
N GLU A 39 14.78 28.70 -48.45
CA GLU A 39 13.80 29.01 -49.49
C GLU A 39 12.71 29.96 -48.98
N MET A 40 12.21 29.73 -47.75
CA MET A 40 11.22 30.60 -47.14
C MET A 40 11.77 31.99 -46.86
N TYR A 41 13.01 32.09 -46.36
CA TYR A 41 13.70 33.35 -46.13
C TYR A 41 13.98 34.13 -47.43
N ALA A 42 14.38 33.44 -48.51
CA ALA A 42 14.66 34.06 -49.80
C ALA A 42 13.41 34.70 -50.43
N LYS A 43 12.22 34.13 -50.20
CA LYS A 43 10.93 34.62 -50.71
C LYS A 43 10.41 35.89 -50.02
N LEU A 44 11.03 36.33 -48.92
CA LEU A 44 10.62 37.55 -48.22
C LEU A 44 10.96 38.82 -49.02
N PRO A 45 10.11 39.86 -48.95
CA PRO A 45 10.36 41.15 -49.61
C PRO A 45 11.58 41.86 -49.00
N GLY A 46 12.52 42.30 -49.86
CA GLY A 46 13.74 43.02 -49.49
C GLY A 46 14.73 43.15 -50.64
N ALA A 47 15.77 43.98 -50.47
CA ALA A 47 16.81 44.18 -51.49
C ALA A 47 17.68 42.92 -51.67
N GLY A 48 17.98 42.55 -52.92
CA GLY A 48 18.77 41.36 -53.30
C GLY A 48 17.91 40.13 -53.67
N THR A 49 18.46 39.19 -54.44
CA THR A 49 17.76 37.95 -54.85
C THR A 49 18.20 36.72 -54.05
N LEU A 50 19.31 36.81 -53.30
CA LEU A 50 19.92 35.70 -52.56
C LEU A 50 20.17 36.09 -51.08
N PRO A 51 20.07 35.12 -50.14
CA PRO A 51 20.47 35.32 -48.75
C PRO A 51 21.95 35.75 -48.65
N ALA A 52 22.30 36.63 -47.71
CA ALA A 52 23.71 36.89 -47.42
C ALA A 52 24.39 35.62 -46.88
N ALA A 53 25.68 35.43 -47.20
CA ALA A 53 26.44 34.25 -46.76
C ALA A 53 26.46 34.08 -45.23
N GLU A 54 26.38 35.19 -44.49
CA GLU A 54 26.29 35.20 -43.03
C GLU A 54 24.93 34.66 -42.53
N ASP A 55 23.82 35.06 -43.17
CA ASP A 55 22.48 34.60 -42.81
C ASP A 55 22.30 33.11 -43.12
N GLU A 56 22.85 32.63 -44.24
CA GLU A 56 22.84 31.19 -44.56
C GLU A 56 23.58 30.37 -43.48
N ARG A 57 24.75 30.85 -43.06
CA ARG A 57 25.53 30.21 -41.99
C ARG A 57 24.75 30.17 -40.68
N LEU A 58 24.07 31.26 -40.31
CA LEU A 58 23.26 31.33 -39.09
C LEU A 58 22.06 30.36 -39.15
N ILE A 59 21.36 30.28 -40.28
CA ILE A 59 20.23 29.34 -40.46
C ILE A 59 20.69 27.89 -40.28
N ARG A 60 21.81 27.50 -40.89
CA ARG A 60 22.37 26.14 -40.77
C ARG A 60 22.87 25.82 -39.35
N ALA A 61 23.23 26.84 -38.58
CA ALA A 61 23.66 26.72 -37.19
C ALA A 61 22.49 26.58 -36.19
N LEU A 62 21.27 26.94 -36.57
CA LEU A 62 20.10 26.78 -35.70
C LEU A 62 19.80 25.30 -35.42
N SER A 63 19.26 25.03 -34.22
CA SER A 63 18.65 23.74 -33.92
C SER A 63 17.39 23.53 -34.76
N TYR A 64 16.89 22.29 -34.85
CA TYR A 64 15.63 22.00 -35.54
C TYR A 64 14.47 22.89 -35.03
N THR A 65 14.32 23.00 -33.71
CA THR A 65 13.34 23.89 -33.07
C THR A 65 13.58 25.36 -33.41
N GLY A 66 14.84 25.80 -33.43
CA GLY A 66 15.22 27.16 -33.83
C GLY A 66 14.85 27.47 -35.28
N MET A 67 15.11 26.54 -36.21
CA MET A 67 14.69 26.67 -37.61
C MET A 67 13.17 26.71 -37.75
N ARG A 68 12.43 25.89 -36.98
CA ARG A 68 10.96 25.89 -36.97
C ARG A 68 10.40 27.23 -36.45
N ALA A 69 10.96 27.76 -35.37
CA ALA A 69 10.61 29.08 -34.84
C ALA A 69 10.91 30.20 -35.85
N PHE A 70 12.05 30.11 -36.53
CA PHE A 70 12.41 31.08 -37.57
C PHE A 70 11.42 31.06 -38.74
N ARG A 71 11.03 29.86 -39.21
CA ARG A 71 10.01 29.72 -40.26
C ARG A 71 8.66 30.31 -39.85
N ALA A 72 8.20 30.04 -38.63
CA ALA A 72 6.97 30.64 -38.11
C ALA A 72 7.04 32.17 -38.09
N ILE A 73 8.15 32.75 -37.61
CA ILE A 73 8.35 34.20 -37.64
C ILE A 73 8.34 34.72 -39.10
N CYS A 74 8.99 34.00 -40.03
CA CYS A 74 9.01 34.38 -41.45
C CYS A 74 7.63 34.29 -42.15
N SER A 75 6.64 33.56 -41.61
CA SER A 75 5.31 33.49 -42.24
C SER A 75 4.43 34.71 -41.96
N LEU A 76 4.90 35.67 -41.16
CA LEU A 76 4.15 36.88 -40.85
C LEU A 76 3.88 37.70 -42.13
N PRO A 77 2.63 38.14 -42.39
CA PRO A 77 2.26 38.80 -43.66
C PRO A 77 3.05 40.07 -44.00
N ALA A 78 3.50 40.81 -42.98
CA ALA A 78 4.27 42.05 -43.13
C ALA A 78 5.79 41.86 -42.94
N MET A 79 6.29 40.62 -42.92
CA MET A 79 7.71 40.36 -42.68
C MET A 79 8.58 40.80 -43.85
N THR A 80 9.61 41.60 -43.57
CA THR A 80 10.67 41.95 -44.52
C THR A 80 11.95 41.13 -44.28
N ARG A 81 12.82 41.08 -45.29
CA ARG A 81 14.10 40.38 -45.17
C ARG A 81 15.00 40.95 -44.06
N ASP A 82 14.98 42.26 -43.85
CA ASP A 82 15.77 42.92 -42.81
C ASP A 82 15.28 42.56 -41.40
N GLN A 83 13.95 42.54 -41.21
CA GLN A 83 13.34 42.10 -39.96
C GLN A 83 13.60 40.61 -39.68
N ALA A 84 13.54 39.76 -40.71
CA ALA A 84 13.89 38.35 -40.59
C ALA A 84 15.39 38.17 -40.27
N ALA A 85 16.30 38.93 -40.88
CA ALA A 85 17.72 38.90 -40.55
C ALA A 85 17.99 39.33 -39.08
N ALA A 86 17.27 40.33 -38.59
CA ALA A 86 17.31 40.72 -37.18
C ALA A 86 16.80 39.59 -36.27
N ALA A 87 15.71 38.93 -36.64
CA ALA A 87 15.17 37.80 -35.89
C ALA A 87 16.14 36.60 -35.85
N LEU A 88 16.79 36.31 -36.98
CA LEU A 88 17.78 35.25 -37.12
C LEU A 88 18.99 35.46 -36.20
N ARG A 89 19.46 36.70 -36.05
CA ARG A 89 20.53 37.04 -35.10
C ARG A 89 20.11 36.91 -33.64
N ARG A 90 18.82 37.09 -33.32
CA ARG A 90 18.28 37.01 -31.95
C ARG A 90 18.00 35.57 -31.51
N LEU A 91 17.51 34.69 -32.40
CA LEU A 91 17.08 33.32 -32.08
C LEU A 91 18.12 32.43 -31.35
N PRO A 92 19.41 32.41 -31.73
CA PRO A 92 20.40 31.52 -31.10
C PRO A 92 20.59 31.76 -29.60
N THR A 93 20.29 32.96 -29.11
CA THR A 93 20.43 33.33 -27.69
C THR A 93 19.15 33.08 -26.88
N ARG A 94 18.11 32.50 -27.47
CA ARG A 94 16.80 32.29 -26.82
C ARG A 94 16.54 30.81 -26.58
N LYS A 95 16.00 30.51 -25.39
CA LYS A 95 15.66 29.14 -24.97
C LYS A 95 14.27 28.78 -25.47
N ILE A 96 14.19 28.16 -26.64
CA ILE A 96 12.93 27.66 -27.24
C ILE A 96 12.89 26.14 -27.13
N ARG A 97 11.83 25.60 -26.55
CA ARG A 97 11.57 24.15 -26.46
C ARG A 97 10.60 23.70 -27.54
N TYR A 98 10.63 22.41 -27.87
CA TYR A 98 9.73 21.83 -28.86
C TYR A 98 8.25 22.05 -28.49
N ASP A 99 7.90 21.93 -27.21
CA ASP A 99 6.53 22.11 -26.71
C ASP A 99 5.98 23.55 -26.87
N HIS A 100 6.86 24.53 -27.12
CA HIS A 100 6.46 25.93 -27.36
C HIS A 100 5.95 26.15 -28.79
N MET A 101 6.34 25.27 -29.71
CA MET A 101 6.15 25.48 -31.14
C MET A 101 4.69 25.55 -31.58
N PRO A 102 3.77 24.68 -31.11
CA PRO A 102 2.36 24.77 -31.50
C PRO A 102 1.75 26.14 -31.20
N LEU A 103 2.13 26.76 -30.09
CA LEU A 103 1.60 28.05 -29.68
C LEU A 103 2.18 29.21 -30.49
N LEU A 104 3.48 29.15 -30.81
CA LEU A 104 4.12 30.12 -31.70
C LEU A 104 3.53 30.04 -33.12
N GLU A 105 3.31 28.83 -33.63
CA GLU A 105 2.69 28.59 -34.93
C GLU A 105 1.22 29.07 -34.95
N LYS A 106 0.49 28.89 -33.84
CA LYS A 106 -0.84 29.48 -33.70
C LYS A 106 -0.79 31.01 -33.75
N LEU A 107 0.09 31.63 -32.98
CA LEU A 107 0.18 33.09 -32.88
C LEU A 107 0.38 33.73 -34.26
N VAL A 108 1.25 33.18 -35.10
CA VAL A 108 1.55 33.75 -36.43
C VAL A 108 0.40 33.58 -37.45
N THR A 109 -0.65 32.83 -37.09
CA THR A 109 -1.88 32.71 -37.89
C THR A 109 -2.99 33.67 -37.48
N ILE A 110 -2.81 34.44 -36.39
CA ILE A 110 -3.79 35.42 -35.91
C ILE A 110 -3.65 36.72 -36.70
N ASP A 111 -4.75 37.27 -37.20
CA ASP A 111 -4.74 38.54 -37.93
C ASP A 111 -4.20 39.70 -37.06
N GLY A 112 -3.30 40.51 -37.64
CA GLY A 112 -2.72 41.69 -36.97
C GLY A 112 -1.52 41.42 -36.06
N VAL A 113 -1.05 40.16 -35.98
CA VAL A 113 0.14 39.79 -35.20
C VAL A 113 1.43 40.43 -35.73
N THR A 114 2.31 40.83 -34.81
CA THR A 114 3.62 41.43 -35.12
C THR A 114 4.80 40.54 -34.76
N VAL A 115 6.00 40.91 -35.25
CA VAL A 115 7.26 40.28 -34.84
C VAL A 115 7.51 40.45 -33.35
N ASP A 116 7.11 41.59 -32.77
CA ASP A 116 7.28 41.86 -31.34
C ASP A 116 6.39 40.95 -30.49
N ASP A 117 5.18 40.62 -30.96
CA ASP A 117 4.30 39.65 -30.29
C ASP A 117 4.93 38.25 -30.25
N CYS A 118 5.60 37.84 -31.34
CA CYS A 118 6.34 36.58 -31.39
C CYS A 118 7.45 36.54 -30.33
N TRP A 119 8.18 37.64 -30.18
CA TRP A 119 9.22 37.76 -29.16
C TRP A 119 8.66 37.80 -27.75
N ARG A 120 7.56 38.52 -27.54
CA ARG A 120 6.83 38.55 -26.27
C ARG A 120 6.41 37.15 -25.86
N LEU A 121 5.91 36.33 -26.79
CA LEU A 121 5.54 34.94 -26.51
C LEU A 121 6.77 34.08 -26.20
N ILE A 122 7.84 34.15 -27.01
CA ILE A 122 9.08 33.37 -26.79
C ILE A 122 9.69 33.68 -25.42
N GLU A 123 9.76 34.95 -25.04
CA GLU A 123 10.31 35.38 -23.75
C GLU A 123 9.45 34.88 -22.58
N ARG A 124 8.13 34.87 -22.77
CA ARG A 124 7.19 34.37 -21.77
C ARG A 124 7.23 32.86 -21.57
N LEU A 125 7.45 32.09 -22.64
CA LEU A 125 7.53 30.62 -22.58
C LEU A 125 8.90 30.11 -22.11
N ALA A 126 9.95 30.94 -22.15
CA ALA A 126 11.29 30.54 -21.74
C ALA A 126 11.38 30.03 -20.27
N PRO A 127 10.79 30.71 -19.26
CA PRO A 127 10.90 30.28 -17.86
C PRO A 127 9.89 29.20 -17.42
N VAL A 128 8.84 28.89 -18.20
CA VAL A 128 7.75 28.03 -17.69
C VAL A 128 8.18 26.59 -17.43
N ASP A 129 7.61 25.92 -16.43
CA ASP A 129 7.87 24.49 -16.19
C ASP A 129 7.27 23.59 -17.30
N PHE A 130 7.52 22.29 -17.22
CA PHE A 130 7.03 21.32 -18.21
C PHE A 130 5.49 21.23 -18.25
N VAL A 131 4.82 21.19 -17.11
CA VAL A 131 3.36 21.05 -17.05
C VAL A 131 2.68 22.29 -17.62
N THR A 132 3.19 23.47 -17.25
CA THR A 132 2.72 24.76 -17.77
C THR A 132 2.93 24.84 -19.29
N ALA A 133 4.12 24.47 -19.80
CA ALA A 133 4.37 24.45 -21.24
C ALA A 133 3.38 23.54 -21.99
N ARG A 134 3.10 22.35 -21.45
CA ARG A 134 2.18 21.39 -22.07
C ARG A 134 0.73 21.87 -22.05
N ALA A 135 0.29 22.49 -20.96
CA ALA A 135 -1.04 23.11 -20.90
C ALA A 135 -1.17 24.24 -21.92
N LEU A 136 -0.19 25.15 -21.97
CA LEU A 136 -0.18 26.28 -22.90
C LEU A 136 -0.12 25.86 -24.37
N ALA A 137 0.57 24.76 -24.70
CA ALA A 137 0.59 24.22 -26.05
C ALA A 137 -0.82 23.89 -26.57
N GLY A 138 -1.74 23.49 -25.68
CA GLY A 138 -3.13 23.20 -26.02
C GLY A 138 -3.90 24.42 -26.56
N LEU A 139 -3.52 25.65 -26.20
CA LEU A 139 -4.16 26.87 -26.71
C LEU A 139 -4.06 27.00 -28.24
N ALA A 140 -3.14 26.27 -28.89
CA ALA A 140 -3.07 26.19 -30.34
C ALA A 140 -4.37 25.68 -30.99
N HIS A 141 -5.17 24.89 -30.26
CA HIS A 141 -6.42 24.29 -30.73
C HIS A 141 -7.65 25.17 -30.52
N VAL A 142 -7.54 26.27 -29.77
CA VAL A 142 -8.66 27.17 -29.50
C VAL A 142 -8.98 28.00 -30.76
N ALA A 143 -10.26 28.02 -31.14
CA ALA A 143 -10.78 28.72 -32.30
C ALA A 143 -11.05 30.21 -32.00
N ALA A 144 -11.08 31.04 -33.06
CA ALA A 144 -11.45 32.46 -33.00
C ALA A 144 -10.80 33.22 -31.81
N MET A 145 -9.49 33.46 -31.91
CA MET A 145 -8.67 34.05 -30.85
C MET A 145 -7.90 35.26 -31.39
N SER A 146 -7.98 36.40 -30.70
CA SER A 146 -7.11 37.55 -30.95
C SER A 146 -5.76 37.42 -30.21
N VAL A 147 -4.79 38.28 -30.56
CA VAL A 147 -3.49 38.32 -29.84
C VAL A 147 -3.69 38.65 -28.35
N ASP A 148 -4.62 39.56 -28.04
CA ASP A 148 -4.94 39.93 -26.66
C ASP A 148 -5.60 38.77 -25.89
N ASP A 149 -6.49 38.01 -26.53
CA ASP A 149 -7.09 36.82 -25.93
C ASP A 149 -6.01 35.78 -25.60
N LEU A 150 -5.07 35.54 -26.52
CA LEU A 150 -3.98 34.59 -26.30
C LEU A 150 -3.18 34.94 -25.04
N PHE A 151 -2.70 36.19 -24.93
CA PHE A 151 -1.88 36.59 -23.78
C PHE A 151 -2.69 36.60 -22.48
N ARG A 152 -3.98 36.94 -22.52
CA ARG A 152 -4.88 36.86 -21.36
C ARG A 152 -5.08 35.41 -20.90
N LEU A 153 -5.24 34.48 -21.83
CA LEU A 153 -5.39 33.06 -21.52
C LEU A 153 -4.07 32.48 -20.95
N ILE A 154 -2.91 32.91 -21.46
CA ILE A 154 -1.62 32.56 -20.87
C ILE A 154 -1.52 33.05 -19.42
N ASP A 155 -1.88 34.32 -19.15
CA ASP A 155 -1.92 34.88 -17.80
C ASP A 155 -2.79 34.05 -16.85
N ARG A 156 -3.95 33.58 -17.33
CA ARG A 156 -4.87 32.77 -16.55
C ARG A 156 -4.29 31.39 -16.23
N VAL A 157 -3.70 30.70 -17.21
CA VAL A 157 -3.13 29.36 -17.02
C VAL A 157 -1.95 29.38 -16.05
N GLU A 158 -1.08 30.40 -16.13
CA GLU A 158 0.08 30.52 -15.25
C GLU A 158 -0.32 30.67 -13.76
N ARG A 159 -1.49 31.27 -13.48
CA ARG A 159 -2.02 31.44 -12.12
C ARG A 159 -2.62 30.16 -11.52
N LEU A 160 -2.98 29.19 -12.36
CA LEU A 160 -3.50 27.92 -11.88
C LEU A 160 -2.39 27.09 -11.23
N ASP A 161 -2.78 26.26 -10.26
CA ASP A 161 -1.92 25.20 -9.74
C ASP A 161 -1.76 24.05 -10.74
N GLU A 162 -0.92 23.06 -10.43
CA GLU A 162 -0.62 21.96 -11.34
C GLU A 162 -1.89 21.18 -11.79
N PRO A 163 -2.80 20.74 -10.90
CA PRO A 163 -4.07 20.13 -11.29
C PRO A 163 -4.92 21.04 -12.19
N GLY A 164 -4.96 22.35 -11.91
CA GLY A 164 -5.68 23.32 -12.72
C GLY A 164 -5.11 23.46 -14.13
N ARG A 165 -3.78 23.43 -14.28
CA ARG A 165 -3.12 23.46 -15.59
C ARG A 165 -3.41 22.21 -16.41
N TRP A 166 -3.47 21.03 -15.78
CA TRP A 166 -3.89 19.80 -16.45
C TRP A 166 -5.36 19.88 -16.90
N ALA A 167 -6.25 20.37 -16.05
CA ALA A 167 -7.66 20.60 -16.40
C ALA A 167 -7.81 21.58 -17.57
N ALA A 168 -7.05 22.68 -17.56
CA ALA A 168 -7.01 23.66 -18.65
C ALA A 168 -6.54 23.02 -19.96
N GLY A 169 -5.47 22.22 -19.93
CA GLY A 169 -5.01 21.46 -21.11
C GLY A 169 -6.06 20.48 -21.63
N GLY A 170 -6.89 19.90 -20.76
CA GLY A 170 -8.07 19.12 -21.15
C GLY A 170 -9.13 19.97 -21.84
N LEU A 171 -9.47 21.14 -21.28
CA LEU A 171 -10.44 22.09 -21.85
C LEU A 171 -10.02 22.55 -23.26
N PHE A 172 -8.73 22.83 -23.48
CA PHE A 172 -8.26 23.28 -24.79
C PHE A 172 -8.30 22.19 -25.86
N ALA A 173 -8.44 20.92 -25.47
CA ALA A 173 -8.60 19.80 -26.39
C ALA A 173 -10.06 19.66 -26.91
N VAL A 174 -11.01 20.44 -26.36
CA VAL A 174 -12.40 20.46 -26.82
C VAL A 174 -12.46 21.02 -28.24
N THR A 175 -13.12 20.30 -29.15
CA THR A 175 -13.11 20.65 -30.57
C THR A 175 -13.82 21.98 -30.82
N ALA A 176 -13.14 22.88 -31.53
CA ALA A 176 -13.65 24.19 -31.92
C ALA A 176 -14.09 25.10 -30.76
N ILE A 177 -13.55 24.89 -29.55
CA ILE A 177 -13.81 25.79 -28.41
C ILE A 177 -13.28 27.20 -28.72
N THR A 178 -14.10 28.23 -28.48
CA THR A 178 -13.73 29.63 -28.72
C THR A 178 -12.92 30.22 -27.56
N ALA A 179 -12.26 31.37 -27.80
CA ALA A 179 -11.55 32.09 -26.73
C ALA A 179 -12.49 32.47 -25.56
N ALA A 180 -13.71 32.93 -25.84
CA ALA A 180 -14.69 33.29 -24.81
C ALA A 180 -15.17 32.09 -23.97
N GLU A 181 -15.45 30.95 -24.63
CA GLU A 181 -15.80 29.71 -23.93
C GLU A 181 -14.63 29.16 -23.11
N THR A 182 -13.41 29.32 -23.62
CA THR A 182 -12.19 28.94 -22.92
C THR A 182 -12.02 29.78 -21.65
N GLU A 183 -12.19 31.10 -21.73
CA GLU A 183 -12.14 31.98 -20.57
C GLU A 183 -13.18 31.57 -19.53
N ARG A 184 -14.42 31.29 -19.95
CA ARG A 184 -15.47 30.80 -19.07
C ARG A 184 -15.14 29.44 -18.43
N GLY A 185 -14.53 28.53 -19.18
CA GLY A 185 -14.11 27.22 -18.67
C GLY A 185 -12.98 27.34 -17.64
N LEU A 186 -12.02 28.26 -17.85
CA LEU A 186 -10.95 28.52 -16.89
C LEU A 186 -11.49 29.13 -15.59
N GLU A 187 -12.51 30.00 -15.65
CA GLU A 187 -13.21 30.49 -14.45
C GLU A 187 -13.83 29.34 -13.65
N LEU A 188 -14.49 28.40 -14.33
CA LEU A 188 -15.08 27.23 -13.67
C LEU A 188 -14.00 26.34 -13.04
N ILE A 189 -12.87 26.11 -13.74
CA ILE A 189 -11.75 25.30 -13.23
C ILE A 189 -11.14 25.92 -11.96
N ASP A 190 -11.09 27.25 -11.88
CA ASP A 190 -10.57 27.97 -10.71
C ASP A 190 -11.42 27.69 -9.45
N GLU A 191 -12.74 27.57 -9.60
CA GLU A 191 -13.68 27.19 -8.51
C GLU A 191 -13.56 25.73 -8.06
N LEU A 192 -12.92 24.85 -8.86
CA LEU A 192 -12.81 23.42 -8.55
C LEU A 192 -11.70 23.13 -7.54
N ARG A 193 -11.93 22.13 -6.67
CA ARG A 193 -10.89 21.54 -5.81
C ARG A 193 -9.99 20.59 -6.59
N GLU A 194 -8.83 20.24 -6.03
CA GLU A 194 -7.82 19.38 -6.66
C GLU A 194 -8.41 18.13 -7.36
N ARG A 195 -9.18 17.30 -6.64
CA ARG A 195 -9.75 16.06 -7.22
C ARG A 195 -10.81 16.34 -8.30
N GLN A 196 -11.53 17.45 -8.18
CA GLN A 196 -12.49 17.90 -9.18
C GLN A 196 -11.78 18.39 -10.45
N ARG A 197 -10.60 19.04 -10.33
CA ARG A 197 -9.77 19.44 -11.47
C ARG A 197 -9.22 18.22 -12.24
N TRP A 198 -8.81 17.17 -11.53
CA TRP A 198 -8.42 15.91 -12.18
C TRP A 198 -9.58 15.24 -12.94
N ALA A 199 -10.80 15.32 -12.42
CA ALA A 199 -11.99 14.86 -13.14
C ALA A 199 -12.30 15.75 -14.36
N ALA A 200 -12.14 17.07 -14.21
CA ALA A 200 -12.36 18.05 -15.28
C ALA A 200 -11.44 17.81 -16.48
N GLU A 201 -10.16 17.51 -16.24
CA GLU A 201 -9.22 17.13 -17.30
C GLU A 201 -9.78 15.99 -18.15
N GLN A 202 -10.21 14.90 -17.52
CA GLN A 202 -10.66 13.71 -18.22
C GLN A 202 -12.02 13.92 -18.90
N GLN A 203 -12.93 14.66 -18.26
CA GLN A 203 -14.23 15.01 -18.85
C GLN A 203 -14.06 15.81 -20.16
N CYS A 204 -13.16 16.79 -20.18
CA CYS A 204 -12.94 17.61 -21.38
C CYS A 204 -12.23 16.83 -22.51
N ARG A 205 -11.61 15.69 -22.20
CA ARG A 205 -10.98 14.79 -23.18
C ARG A 205 -11.91 13.72 -23.73
N ILE A 206 -13.18 13.69 -23.32
CA ILE A 206 -14.18 12.80 -23.90
C ILE A 206 -14.26 13.08 -25.40
N LYS A 207 -14.09 12.04 -26.21
CA LYS A 207 -14.03 12.18 -27.68
C LYS A 207 -15.33 12.78 -28.21
N GLY A 208 -15.21 13.87 -28.97
CA GLY A 208 -16.35 14.53 -29.62
C GLY A 208 -17.22 15.37 -28.68
N ILE A 209 -16.79 15.63 -27.44
CA ILE A 209 -17.51 16.56 -26.54
C ILE A 209 -17.50 17.98 -27.13
N THR A 210 -18.65 18.64 -27.09
CA THR A 210 -18.79 20.04 -27.53
C THR A 210 -18.47 21.02 -26.39
N ALA A 211 -18.16 22.27 -26.73
CA ALA A 211 -17.90 23.30 -25.71
C ALA A 211 -19.07 23.51 -24.73
N PRO A 212 -20.35 23.59 -25.15
CA PRO A 212 -21.47 23.69 -24.21
C PRO A 212 -21.58 22.49 -23.26
N GLU A 213 -21.33 21.27 -23.75
CA GLU A 213 -21.37 20.05 -22.93
C GLU A 213 -20.22 20.02 -21.92
N ALA A 214 -19.01 20.38 -22.35
CA ALA A 214 -17.84 20.45 -21.47
C ALA A 214 -18.07 21.48 -20.35
N LEU A 215 -18.50 22.69 -20.68
CA LEU A 215 -18.78 23.76 -19.71
C LEU A 215 -19.89 23.36 -18.73
N ALA A 216 -20.98 22.74 -19.22
CA ALA A 216 -22.05 22.24 -18.37
C ALA A 216 -21.58 21.12 -17.42
N GLY A 217 -20.67 20.26 -17.88
CA GLY A 217 -20.04 19.24 -17.04
C GLY A 217 -19.12 19.85 -15.97
N LEU A 218 -18.26 20.80 -16.33
CA LEU A 218 -17.38 21.51 -15.40
C LEU A 218 -18.18 22.17 -14.26
N ALA A 219 -19.27 22.85 -14.60
CA ALA A 219 -20.16 23.46 -13.62
C ALA A 219 -20.79 22.45 -12.65
N ARG A 220 -20.97 21.18 -13.07
CA ARG A 220 -21.48 20.11 -12.19
C ARG A 220 -20.41 19.51 -11.29
N LEU A 221 -19.16 19.44 -11.75
CA LEU A 221 -18.06 18.84 -10.98
C LEU A 221 -17.83 19.54 -9.63
N ARG A 222 -18.15 20.83 -9.52
CA ARG A 222 -18.02 21.61 -8.28
C ARG A 222 -18.83 21.03 -7.11
N PHE A 223 -19.93 20.32 -7.40
CA PHE A 223 -20.82 19.74 -6.40
C PHE A 223 -20.35 18.35 -5.92
N LEU A 224 -19.35 17.76 -6.58
CA LEU A 224 -18.85 16.45 -6.18
C LEU A 224 -17.99 16.54 -4.92
N SER A 225 -18.11 15.54 -4.04
CA SER A 225 -17.10 15.34 -3.01
C SER A 225 -15.78 14.90 -3.66
N GLU A 226 -14.67 14.96 -2.94
CA GLU A 226 -13.37 14.53 -3.49
C GLU A 226 -13.37 13.05 -3.92
N SER A 227 -14.00 12.17 -3.15
CA SER A 227 -14.12 10.74 -3.51
C SER A 227 -14.97 10.56 -4.76
N GLU A 228 -16.06 11.32 -4.91
CA GLU A 228 -16.91 11.22 -6.10
C GLU A 228 -16.28 11.84 -7.34
N ALA A 229 -15.52 12.93 -7.18
CA ALA A 229 -14.73 13.49 -8.27
C ALA A 229 -13.70 12.46 -8.77
N TRP A 230 -13.07 11.72 -7.86
CA TRP A 230 -12.13 10.68 -8.22
C TRP A 230 -12.79 9.48 -8.93
N ASN A 231 -13.97 9.05 -8.46
CA ASN A 231 -14.78 8.04 -9.15
C ASN A 231 -15.22 8.52 -10.54
N ALA A 232 -15.69 9.77 -10.66
CA ALA A 232 -16.09 10.36 -11.93
C ALA A 232 -14.92 10.48 -12.91
N ARG A 233 -13.70 10.75 -12.41
CA ARG A 233 -12.49 10.71 -13.23
C ARG A 233 -12.29 9.33 -13.86
N ALA A 234 -12.37 8.25 -13.09
CA ALA A 234 -12.23 6.89 -13.61
C ALA A 234 -13.36 6.50 -14.59
N LEU A 235 -14.57 7.02 -14.37
CA LEU A 235 -15.67 6.93 -15.33
C LEU A 235 -15.30 7.62 -16.66
N PHE A 236 -14.79 8.85 -16.63
CA PHE A 236 -14.48 9.60 -17.86
C PHE A 236 -13.31 9.01 -18.66
N MET A 237 -12.47 8.20 -18.02
CA MET A 237 -11.38 7.49 -18.67
C MET A 237 -11.83 6.21 -19.41
N GLN A 238 -13.11 5.82 -19.33
CA GLN A 238 -13.59 4.64 -20.04
C GLN A 238 -13.53 4.86 -21.57
N PRO A 239 -13.03 3.89 -22.36
CA PRO A 239 -12.83 4.06 -23.81
C PRO A 239 -14.11 4.36 -24.60
N ASP A 240 -15.25 3.87 -24.12
CA ASP A 240 -16.58 4.01 -24.70
C ASP A 240 -17.38 5.19 -24.13
N MET A 241 -16.75 6.02 -23.29
CA MET A 241 -17.41 7.18 -22.69
C MET A 241 -17.80 8.21 -23.75
N THR A 242 -19.07 8.65 -23.68
CA THR A 242 -19.62 9.74 -24.51
C THR A 242 -20.06 10.91 -23.65
N ALA A 243 -20.20 12.10 -24.25
CA ALA A 243 -20.66 13.29 -23.52
C ALA A 243 -22.05 13.09 -22.90
N ALA A 244 -22.97 12.43 -23.63
CA ALA A 244 -24.31 12.11 -23.15
C ALA A 244 -24.27 11.17 -21.94
N LEU A 245 -23.46 10.10 -21.99
CA LEU A 245 -23.32 9.13 -20.90
C LEU A 245 -22.69 9.77 -19.66
N ALA A 246 -21.62 10.56 -19.84
CA ALA A 246 -20.98 11.31 -18.75
C ALA A 246 -21.99 12.25 -18.07
N ALA A 247 -22.78 12.99 -18.86
CA ALA A 247 -23.79 13.89 -18.34
C ALA A 247 -24.94 13.16 -17.61
N ALA A 248 -25.33 11.97 -18.09
CA ALA A 248 -26.31 11.11 -17.43
C ALA A 248 -25.81 10.61 -16.08
N TRP A 249 -24.58 10.10 -15.99
CA TRP A 249 -23.97 9.65 -14.72
C TRP A 249 -23.79 10.79 -13.72
N LEU A 250 -23.33 11.96 -14.17
CA LEU A 250 -23.19 13.12 -13.31
C LEU A 250 -24.53 13.49 -12.68
N ARG A 251 -25.59 13.65 -13.49
CA ARG A 251 -26.93 14.06 -13.00
C ARG A 251 -27.65 12.97 -12.20
N GLY A 252 -27.61 11.73 -12.69
CA GLY A 252 -28.41 10.63 -12.16
C GLY A 252 -27.76 9.88 -11.00
N TYR A 253 -26.45 10.09 -10.77
CA TYR A 253 -25.74 9.40 -9.70
C TYR A 253 -24.77 10.30 -8.94
N PHE A 254 -23.73 10.86 -9.56
CA PHE A 254 -22.63 11.45 -8.78
C PHE A 254 -22.99 12.74 -8.04
N THR A 255 -23.94 13.55 -8.55
CA THR A 255 -24.31 14.83 -7.91
C THR A 255 -25.41 14.71 -6.85
N ILE A 256 -26.06 13.56 -6.68
CA ILE A 256 -27.14 13.39 -5.70
C ILE A 256 -26.58 12.96 -4.32
N PRO A 257 -27.29 13.21 -3.21
CA PRO A 257 -26.84 12.84 -1.87
C PRO A 257 -26.53 11.34 -1.72
N ARG A 258 -25.56 10.98 -0.87
CA ARG A 258 -25.12 9.57 -0.65
C ARG A 258 -26.29 8.61 -0.43
N GLN A 259 -27.27 8.97 0.41
CA GLN A 259 -28.41 8.11 0.69
C GLN A 259 -29.28 7.84 -0.55
N GLU A 260 -29.44 8.83 -1.42
CA GLU A 260 -30.15 8.67 -2.69
C GLU A 260 -29.33 7.84 -3.68
N ARG A 261 -27.98 7.98 -3.68
CA ARG A 261 -27.10 7.13 -4.50
C ARG A 261 -27.19 5.65 -4.15
N GLU A 262 -27.31 5.31 -2.87
CA GLU A 262 -27.51 3.91 -2.44
C GLU A 262 -28.80 3.33 -3.06
N ARG A 263 -29.88 4.13 -3.09
CA ARG A 263 -31.15 3.70 -3.71
C ARG A 263 -31.06 3.65 -5.23
N ALA A 264 -30.50 4.69 -5.85
CA ALA A 264 -30.31 4.77 -7.29
C ALA A 264 -29.46 3.60 -7.80
N PHE A 265 -28.40 3.24 -7.08
CA PHE A 265 -27.55 2.09 -7.41
C PHE A 265 -28.36 0.79 -7.50
N LEU A 266 -29.26 0.53 -6.55
CA LEU A 266 -30.07 -0.70 -6.54
C LEU A 266 -31.18 -0.71 -7.60
N GLN A 267 -31.56 0.46 -8.13
CA GLN A 267 -32.54 0.59 -9.21
C GLN A 267 -31.91 0.48 -10.61
N MET A 268 -30.59 0.50 -10.70
CA MET A 268 -29.86 0.35 -11.96
C MET A 268 -29.99 -1.07 -12.53
N SER A 269 -29.80 -1.19 -13.84
CA SER A 269 -29.68 -2.49 -14.48
C SER A 269 -28.48 -3.27 -13.88
N PRO A 270 -28.49 -4.62 -13.93
CA PRO A 270 -27.32 -5.41 -13.55
C PRO A 270 -26.01 -4.95 -14.23
N ALA A 271 -26.06 -4.67 -15.53
CA ALA A 271 -24.90 -4.23 -16.31
C ALA A 271 -24.35 -2.87 -15.86
N ASP A 272 -25.23 -1.91 -15.54
CA ASP A 272 -24.82 -0.59 -15.03
C ASP A 272 -24.19 -0.69 -13.64
N ARG A 273 -24.75 -1.55 -12.76
CA ARG A 273 -24.14 -1.83 -11.45
C ARG A 273 -22.75 -2.42 -11.61
N THR A 274 -22.58 -3.44 -12.46
CA THR A 274 -21.28 -4.04 -12.76
C THR A 274 -20.28 -3.00 -13.27
N THR A 275 -20.72 -2.15 -14.21
CA THR A 275 -19.90 -1.07 -14.77
C THR A 275 -19.43 -0.11 -13.67
N LEU A 276 -20.35 0.31 -12.79
CA LEU A 276 -20.03 1.21 -11.70
C LEU A 276 -19.10 0.59 -10.64
N LEU A 277 -19.26 -0.71 -10.33
CA LEU A 277 -18.32 -1.42 -9.46
C LEU A 277 -16.90 -1.47 -10.05
N ARG A 278 -16.76 -1.71 -11.36
CA ARG A 278 -15.46 -1.67 -12.05
C ARG A 278 -14.84 -0.27 -12.02
N ILE A 279 -15.65 0.78 -12.13
CA ILE A 279 -15.20 2.16 -11.98
C ILE A 279 -14.70 2.42 -10.56
N PHE A 280 -15.42 1.98 -9.53
CA PHE A 280 -14.96 2.09 -8.14
C PHE A 280 -13.65 1.33 -7.90
N ALA A 281 -13.48 0.17 -8.53
CA ALA A 281 -12.24 -0.60 -8.44
C ALA A 281 -11.07 0.14 -9.11
N ALA A 282 -11.29 0.70 -10.31
CA ALA A 282 -10.29 1.51 -11.01
C ALA A 282 -9.93 2.82 -10.27
N ALA A 283 -10.85 3.32 -9.43
CA ALA A 283 -10.69 4.52 -8.61
C ALA A 283 -10.32 4.23 -7.14
N ALA A 284 -10.07 2.96 -6.78
CA ALA A 284 -9.92 2.54 -5.39
C ALA A 284 -8.69 3.14 -4.71
N ASP A 285 -7.66 3.52 -5.47
CA ASP A 285 -6.41 4.09 -4.97
C ASP A 285 -6.62 5.30 -4.05
N TYR A 286 -7.54 6.21 -4.38
CA TYR A 286 -7.79 7.39 -3.57
C TYR A 286 -8.55 7.09 -2.25
N PRO A 287 -9.71 6.40 -2.25
CA PRO A 287 -10.36 6.02 -1.00
C PRO A 287 -9.47 5.14 -0.10
N LEU A 288 -8.68 4.22 -0.69
CA LEU A 288 -7.69 3.41 0.04
C LEU A 288 -6.65 4.31 0.70
N TRP A 289 -6.00 5.21 -0.07
CA TRP A 289 -5.02 6.16 0.43
C TRP A 289 -5.60 7.04 1.55
N ARG A 290 -6.83 7.55 1.37
CA ARG A 290 -7.48 8.43 2.34
C ARG A 290 -7.74 7.72 3.67
N ILE A 291 -8.30 6.51 3.62
CA ILE A 291 -8.61 5.73 4.83
C ILE A 291 -7.33 5.26 5.52
N ASN A 292 -6.33 4.83 4.75
CA ASN A 292 -5.06 4.40 5.29
C ASN A 292 -4.28 5.58 5.88
N ASN A 293 -4.24 6.75 5.25
CA ASN A 293 -3.53 7.90 5.80
C ASN A 293 -4.11 8.45 7.10
N LEU A 294 -5.40 8.16 7.36
CA LEU A 294 -6.06 8.52 8.61
C LEU A 294 -5.90 7.44 9.69
N HIS A 295 -5.06 6.41 9.47
CA HIS A 295 -4.72 5.43 10.52
C HIS A 295 -4.01 6.07 11.71
N ASP A 296 -3.26 7.15 11.47
CA ASP A 296 -2.67 8.04 12.46
C ASP A 296 -2.45 9.45 11.88
N ILE A 297 -1.85 10.36 12.63
CA ILE A 297 -1.51 11.72 12.18
C ILE A 297 -0.38 11.66 11.16
N THR A 298 -0.66 12.04 9.92
CA THR A 298 0.29 11.96 8.80
C THR A 298 0.67 13.32 8.22
N ASP A 299 1.80 13.41 7.54
CA ASP A 299 2.21 14.56 6.72
C ASP A 299 1.44 14.60 5.38
N ASP A 300 1.71 15.59 4.53
CA ASP A 300 1.02 15.75 3.24
C ASP A 300 1.30 14.61 2.25
N ARG A 301 2.31 13.78 2.54
CA ARG A 301 2.68 12.61 1.74
C ARG A 301 2.15 11.30 2.34
N GLY A 302 1.34 11.37 3.41
CA GLY A 302 0.79 10.21 4.09
C GLY A 302 1.78 9.49 5.02
N ARG A 303 2.91 10.12 5.36
CA ARG A 303 3.89 9.55 6.31
C ARG A 303 3.51 9.95 7.73
N GLU A 304 3.51 8.99 8.65
CA GLU A 304 3.20 9.23 10.06
C GLU A 304 4.14 10.27 10.68
N ILE A 305 3.58 11.19 11.45
CA ILE A 305 4.32 12.20 12.21
C ILE A 305 4.46 11.70 13.64
N GLY A 306 5.67 11.29 14.02
CA GLY A 306 5.94 10.84 15.39
C GLY A 306 5.63 11.89 16.46
N SER A 307 5.26 11.45 17.66
CA SER A 307 4.86 12.21 18.83
C SER A 307 5.93 13.18 19.29
N GLY A 308 7.22 12.82 19.14
CA GLY A 308 8.31 13.75 19.41
C GLY A 308 8.26 14.98 18.50
N MET A 309 8.01 14.76 17.20
CA MET A 309 7.87 15.84 16.22
C MET A 309 6.58 16.64 16.46
N LEU A 310 5.47 15.98 16.83
CA LEU A 310 4.23 16.66 17.20
C LEU A 310 4.40 17.52 18.47
N ALA A 311 5.07 17.01 19.50
CA ALA A 311 5.34 17.74 20.74
C ALA A 311 6.27 18.94 20.53
N GLY A 312 7.22 18.81 19.61
CA GLY A 312 8.10 19.91 19.16
C GLY A 312 7.44 20.89 18.19
N SER A 313 6.24 20.59 17.67
CA SER A 313 5.56 21.45 16.70
C SER A 313 4.92 22.67 17.35
N SER A 314 4.85 23.77 16.60
CA SER A 314 4.11 24.96 17.01
C SER A 314 2.60 24.67 17.11
N GLY A 315 1.89 25.46 17.91
CA GLY A 315 0.43 25.36 18.01
C GLY A 315 -0.26 25.53 16.66
N ASP A 316 0.21 26.47 15.83
CA ASP A 316 -0.33 26.71 14.48
C ASP A 316 -0.11 25.51 13.56
N ARG A 317 1.05 24.84 13.65
CA ARG A 317 1.29 23.62 12.88
C ARG A 317 0.33 22.50 13.28
N LEU A 318 0.08 22.32 14.58
CA LEU A 318 -0.88 21.33 15.08
C LEU A 318 -2.32 21.66 14.64
N LEU A 319 -2.72 22.93 14.66
CA LEU A 319 -4.01 23.37 14.12
C LEU A 319 -4.09 23.19 12.60
N GLY A 320 -2.99 23.43 11.88
CA GLY A 320 -2.88 23.15 10.45
C GLY A 320 -3.15 21.68 10.12
N LEU A 321 -2.63 20.75 10.92
CA LEU A 321 -2.94 19.32 10.78
C LEU A 321 -4.43 19.01 11.02
N LEU A 322 -5.07 19.68 11.98
CA LEU A 322 -6.52 19.56 12.19
C LEU A 322 -7.30 20.08 10.98
N HIS A 323 -6.90 21.22 10.41
CA HIS A 323 -7.57 21.85 9.26
C HIS A 323 -7.49 21.01 7.97
N ARG A 324 -6.63 19.99 7.92
CA ARG A 324 -6.59 19.02 6.82
C ARG A 324 -7.71 17.96 6.91
N LEU A 325 -8.35 17.81 8.07
CA LEU A 325 -9.44 16.84 8.26
C LEU A 325 -10.76 17.37 7.68
N GLN A 326 -11.81 16.55 7.66
CA GLN A 326 -13.12 16.98 7.14
C GLN A 326 -13.71 18.12 8.00
N PRO A 327 -14.48 19.05 7.41
CA PRO A 327 -15.05 20.20 8.13
C PRO A 327 -15.84 19.84 9.39
N ALA A 328 -16.62 18.75 9.36
CA ALA A 328 -17.39 18.28 10.52
C ALA A 328 -16.47 17.90 11.71
N VAL A 329 -15.34 17.25 11.42
CA VAL A 329 -14.33 16.89 12.43
C VAL A 329 -13.62 18.13 12.95
N GLN A 330 -13.26 19.06 12.06
CA GLN A 330 -12.67 20.34 12.47
C GLN A 330 -13.58 21.10 13.44
N GLN A 331 -14.88 21.16 13.14
CA GLN A 331 -15.87 21.82 13.98
C GLN A 331 -16.00 21.14 15.35
N GLN A 332 -16.03 19.80 15.36
CA GLN A 332 -16.18 19.02 16.58
C GLN A 332 -14.98 19.15 17.54
N TYR A 333 -13.75 19.15 17.02
CA TYR A 333 -12.54 19.07 17.84
C TYR A 333 -11.77 20.41 17.95
N GLY A 334 -12.01 21.36 17.06
CA GLY A 334 -11.21 22.58 16.94
C GLY A 334 -11.28 23.52 18.14
N ALA A 335 -12.47 23.72 18.72
CA ALA A 335 -12.61 24.60 19.89
C ALA A 335 -11.86 24.06 21.12
N GLY A 336 -11.95 22.75 21.37
CA GLY A 336 -11.25 22.10 22.48
C GLY A 336 -9.73 22.13 22.26
N MET A 337 -9.27 21.85 21.05
CA MET A 337 -7.85 21.89 20.71
C MET A 337 -7.25 23.29 20.86
N ARG A 338 -7.93 24.34 20.37
CA ARG A 338 -7.48 25.74 20.53
C ARG A 338 -7.34 26.13 22.00
N ARG A 339 -8.28 25.73 22.85
CA ARG A 339 -8.22 26.00 24.30
C ARG A 339 -7.01 25.35 24.97
N LEU A 340 -6.73 24.08 24.65
CA LEU A 340 -5.59 23.35 25.18
C LEU A 340 -4.25 23.95 24.72
N LEU A 341 -4.17 24.38 23.46
CA LEU A 341 -2.98 25.06 22.94
C LEU A 341 -2.76 26.41 23.62
N ALA A 342 -3.82 27.19 23.85
CA ALA A 342 -3.74 28.45 24.58
C ALA A 342 -3.30 28.27 26.04
N ALA A 343 -3.67 27.14 26.67
CA ALA A 343 -3.25 26.79 28.03
C ALA A 343 -1.83 26.17 28.11
N GLY A 344 -1.13 26.00 26.99
CA GLY A 344 0.19 25.35 26.95
C GLY A 344 0.15 23.81 27.08
N SER A 345 -1.04 23.20 27.15
CA SER A 345 -1.26 21.76 27.29
C SER A 345 -1.11 21.00 25.97
N ARG A 346 0.08 21.07 25.36
CA ARG A 346 0.34 20.53 24.01
C ARG A 346 0.13 19.01 23.92
N GLY A 347 0.52 18.25 24.95
CA GLY A 347 0.32 16.79 24.97
C GLY A 347 -1.16 16.40 24.87
N GLU A 348 -2.03 17.13 25.58
CA GLU A 348 -3.48 16.92 25.50
C GLU A 348 -4.05 17.37 24.16
N ALA A 349 -3.54 18.47 23.59
CA ALA A 349 -3.93 18.92 22.25
C ALA A 349 -3.59 17.88 21.17
N ILE A 350 -2.43 17.21 21.29
CA ILE A 350 -2.04 16.09 20.41
C ILE A 350 -2.99 14.90 20.60
N ALA A 351 -3.36 14.56 21.84
CA ALA A 351 -4.33 13.51 22.10
C ALA A 351 -5.71 13.83 21.49
N VAL A 352 -6.14 15.10 21.52
CA VAL A 352 -7.34 15.58 20.79
C VAL A 352 -7.17 15.38 19.29
N LEU A 353 -6.03 15.75 18.71
CA LEU A 353 -5.77 15.59 17.27
C LEU A 353 -5.79 14.11 16.84
N ARG A 354 -5.26 13.19 17.65
CA ARG A 354 -5.34 11.73 17.40
C ARG A 354 -6.79 11.25 17.38
N ARG A 355 -7.60 11.69 18.35
CA ARG A 355 -9.04 11.38 18.38
C ARG A 355 -9.78 11.97 17.16
N ALA A 356 -9.45 13.19 16.78
CA ALA A 356 -9.99 13.83 15.58
C ALA A 356 -9.63 13.04 14.32
N THR A 357 -8.39 12.57 14.20
CA THR A 357 -7.92 11.76 13.07
C THR A 357 -8.64 10.41 13.00
N ALA A 358 -8.80 9.72 14.13
CA ALA A 358 -9.59 8.50 14.20
C ALA A 358 -11.08 8.72 13.81
N ALA A 359 -11.67 9.83 14.25
CA ALA A 359 -13.03 10.21 13.86
C ALA A 359 -13.12 10.53 12.36
N ALA A 360 -12.13 11.24 11.81
CA ALA A 360 -12.01 11.52 10.38
C ALA A 360 -11.91 10.26 9.54
N ARG A 361 -11.18 9.24 10.01
CA ARG A 361 -11.09 7.92 9.35
C ARG A 361 -12.45 7.24 9.28
N LYS A 362 -13.18 7.21 10.40
CA LYS A 362 -14.55 6.65 10.45
C LYS A 362 -15.49 7.44 9.54
N GLN A 363 -15.41 8.77 9.57
CA GLN A 363 -16.24 9.63 8.71
C GLN A 363 -15.94 9.38 7.23
N ALA A 364 -14.68 9.23 6.83
CA ALA A 364 -14.30 8.90 5.46
C ALA A 364 -14.96 7.61 4.97
N ALA A 365 -15.05 6.58 5.81
CA ALA A 365 -15.78 5.35 5.49
C ALA A 365 -17.31 5.56 5.42
N VAL A 366 -17.87 6.35 6.34
CA VAL A 366 -19.31 6.69 6.37
C VAL A 366 -19.74 7.48 5.13
N ASP A 367 -18.85 8.32 4.58
CA ASP A 367 -19.12 9.14 3.40
C ASP A 367 -19.20 8.32 2.09
N LEU A 368 -18.56 7.15 2.04
CA LEU A 368 -18.60 6.23 0.88
C LEU A 368 -19.95 5.52 0.76
N THR A 369 -20.31 5.05 -0.44
CA THR A 369 -21.49 4.16 -0.64
C THR A 369 -21.18 2.70 -0.27
N SER A 370 -22.21 1.86 -0.06
CA SER A 370 -22.02 0.44 0.27
C SER A 370 -21.26 -0.30 -0.83
N ALA A 371 -21.54 0.04 -2.09
CA ALA A 371 -20.82 -0.48 -3.26
C ALA A 371 -19.33 -0.09 -3.26
N ASN A 372 -18.98 1.14 -2.89
CA ASN A 372 -17.58 1.54 -2.72
C ASN A 372 -16.91 0.72 -1.61
N ILE A 373 -17.52 0.61 -0.43
CA ILE A 373 -16.94 -0.16 0.68
C ILE A 373 -16.77 -1.62 0.29
N TYR A 374 -17.74 -2.22 -0.39
CA TYR A 374 -17.69 -3.58 -0.89
C TYR A 374 -16.47 -3.82 -1.79
N VAL A 375 -16.22 -2.92 -2.75
CA VAL A 375 -15.04 -2.98 -3.62
C VAL A 375 -13.75 -2.81 -2.81
N LEU A 376 -13.70 -1.87 -1.87
CA LEU A 376 -12.51 -1.70 -1.02
C LEU A 376 -12.21 -2.95 -0.18
N LEU A 377 -13.24 -3.65 0.31
CA LEU A 377 -13.06 -4.91 1.02
C LEU A 377 -12.61 -6.05 0.10
N ALA A 378 -12.96 -6.03 -1.19
CA ALA A 378 -12.39 -6.95 -2.18
C ALA A 378 -10.87 -6.69 -2.37
N HIS A 379 -10.43 -5.43 -2.28
CA HIS A 379 -9.02 -5.02 -2.24
C HIS A 379 -8.38 -5.13 -0.84
N GLY A 380 -8.78 -6.10 -0.03
CA GLY A 380 -8.44 -6.19 1.40
C GLY A 380 -6.95 -6.24 1.73
N SER A 381 -6.10 -6.62 0.77
CA SER A 381 -4.63 -6.59 0.89
C SER A 381 -4.05 -5.18 0.99
N ASP A 382 -4.72 -4.19 0.39
CA ASP A 382 -4.20 -2.83 0.23
C ASP A 382 -4.61 -1.93 1.41
N LEU A 383 -5.42 -2.46 2.31
CA LEU A 383 -5.88 -1.81 3.53
C LEU A 383 -5.02 -2.23 4.73
N TYR A 384 -4.74 -1.29 5.62
CA TYR A 384 -4.33 -1.66 6.98
C TYR A 384 -5.41 -2.54 7.62
N ASP A 385 -5.00 -3.55 8.41
CA ASP A 385 -5.98 -4.43 9.05
C ASP A 385 -6.98 -3.66 9.91
N SER A 386 -6.55 -2.59 10.60
CA SER A 386 -7.47 -1.73 11.35
C SER A 386 -8.41 -0.92 10.45
N SER A 387 -7.98 -0.53 9.23
CA SER A 387 -8.85 0.11 8.24
C SER A 387 -9.95 -0.88 7.81
N PHE A 388 -9.56 -2.12 7.57
CA PHE A 388 -10.45 -3.17 7.12
C PHE A 388 -11.41 -3.60 8.24
N ARG A 389 -10.86 -4.10 9.35
CA ARG A 389 -11.56 -4.80 10.43
C ARG A 389 -12.37 -3.88 11.32
N ASP A 390 -11.85 -2.70 11.62
CA ASP A 390 -12.38 -1.83 12.68
C ASP A 390 -13.08 -0.59 12.13
N ILE A 391 -12.89 -0.28 10.84
CA ILE A 391 -13.51 0.88 10.18
C ILE A 391 -14.49 0.44 9.08
N LEU A 392 -14.02 -0.24 8.03
CA LEU A 392 -14.87 -0.55 6.87
C LEU A 392 -15.90 -1.64 7.15
N VAL A 393 -15.50 -2.75 7.78
CA VAL A 393 -16.39 -3.88 8.11
C VAL A 393 -17.58 -3.45 8.97
N PRO A 394 -17.41 -2.69 10.08
CA PRO A 394 -18.54 -2.23 10.88
C PRO A 394 -19.51 -1.35 10.10
N VAL A 395 -19.01 -0.41 9.29
CA VAL A 395 -19.85 0.49 8.49
C VAL A 395 -20.65 -0.29 7.45
N LEU A 396 -20.03 -1.26 6.76
CA LEU A 396 -20.77 -2.11 5.82
C LEU A 396 -21.81 -2.98 6.52
N LYS A 397 -21.46 -3.56 7.68
CA LYS A 397 -22.39 -4.37 8.49
C LYS A 397 -23.64 -3.60 8.84
N GLU A 398 -23.50 -2.39 9.38
CA GLU A 398 -24.63 -1.52 9.73
C GLU A 398 -25.55 -1.28 8.53
N ARG A 399 -24.99 -1.11 7.33
CA ARG A 399 -25.76 -0.90 6.10
C ARG A 399 -26.44 -2.17 5.58
N ILE A 400 -25.79 -3.32 5.68
CA ILE A 400 -26.41 -4.61 5.33
C ILE A 400 -27.56 -4.93 6.29
N VAL A 401 -27.40 -4.63 7.58
CA VAL A 401 -28.50 -4.75 8.55
C VAL A 401 -29.66 -3.84 8.18
N ALA A 402 -29.40 -2.57 7.90
CA ALA A 402 -30.45 -1.60 7.59
C ALA A 402 -31.14 -1.84 6.24
N GLY A 403 -30.39 -2.25 5.21
CA GLY A 403 -30.90 -2.38 3.83
C GLY A 403 -31.32 -3.79 3.42
N PHE A 404 -30.76 -4.83 4.07
CA PHE A 404 -30.90 -6.23 3.65
C PHE A 404 -31.22 -7.16 4.82
N GLY A 405 -31.60 -6.62 5.99
CA GLY A 405 -31.95 -7.42 7.17
C GLY A 405 -30.79 -8.25 7.73
N GLY A 406 -29.55 -7.88 7.42
CA GLY A 406 -28.36 -8.63 7.83
C GLY A 406 -28.00 -9.78 6.89
N ASP A 407 -28.68 -9.92 5.76
CA ASP A 407 -28.42 -10.99 4.79
C ASP A 407 -27.32 -10.60 3.79
N LEU A 408 -26.13 -11.17 3.98
CA LEU A 408 -24.99 -10.94 3.09
C LEU A 408 -25.25 -11.41 1.66
N LEU A 409 -25.94 -12.55 1.46
CA LEU A 409 -26.18 -13.06 0.11
C LEU A 409 -27.17 -12.18 -0.64
N ALA A 410 -28.22 -11.71 0.04
CA ALA A 410 -29.14 -10.73 -0.53
C ALA A 410 -28.40 -9.44 -0.93
N PHE A 411 -27.47 -8.97 -0.08
CA PHE A 411 -26.61 -7.84 -0.41
C PHE A 411 -25.72 -8.11 -1.63
N LEU A 412 -25.03 -9.25 -1.70
CA LEU A 412 -24.15 -9.59 -2.81
C LEU A 412 -24.91 -9.72 -4.13
N VAL A 413 -26.05 -10.42 -4.15
CA VAL A 413 -26.90 -10.55 -5.35
C VAL A 413 -27.43 -9.19 -5.80
N ALA A 414 -27.79 -8.32 -4.87
CA ALA A 414 -28.27 -6.98 -5.19
C ALA A 414 -27.15 -5.99 -5.52
N THR A 415 -25.89 -6.25 -5.14
CA THR A 415 -24.79 -5.31 -5.34
C THR A 415 -23.94 -5.68 -6.54
N ASP A 416 -23.60 -6.96 -6.66
CA ASP A 416 -22.70 -7.54 -7.64
C ASP A 416 -23.35 -8.79 -8.28
N PRO A 417 -24.38 -8.59 -9.12
CA PRO A 417 -25.16 -9.69 -9.69
C PRO A 417 -24.34 -10.62 -10.59
N GLU A 418 -23.25 -10.12 -11.18
CA GLU A 418 -22.31 -10.89 -12.00
C GLU A 418 -21.17 -11.52 -11.17
N SER A 419 -21.14 -11.27 -9.85
CA SER A 419 -20.14 -11.80 -8.93
C SER A 419 -18.69 -11.46 -9.32
N VAL A 420 -18.46 -10.27 -9.87
CA VAL A 420 -17.14 -9.82 -10.33
C VAL A 420 -16.15 -9.71 -9.17
N PHE A 421 -16.60 -9.28 -8.00
CA PHE A 421 -15.79 -9.07 -6.79
C PHE A 421 -16.22 -9.95 -5.61
N ALA A 422 -17.27 -10.75 -5.76
CA ALA A 422 -17.88 -11.47 -4.64
C ALA A 422 -16.91 -12.47 -4.01
N SER A 423 -16.18 -13.22 -4.84
CA SER A 423 -15.16 -14.16 -4.38
C SER A 423 -14.05 -13.45 -3.61
N ASP A 424 -13.52 -12.34 -4.14
CA ASP A 424 -12.41 -11.60 -3.54
C ASP A 424 -12.80 -10.91 -2.23
N CYS A 425 -14.02 -10.39 -2.15
CA CYS A 425 -14.57 -9.81 -0.93
C CYS A 425 -14.76 -10.87 0.16
N ILE A 426 -15.36 -12.02 -0.17
CA ILE A 426 -15.53 -13.14 0.76
C ILE A 426 -14.18 -13.69 1.21
N ALA A 427 -13.23 -13.85 0.29
CA ALA A 427 -11.88 -14.30 0.60
C ALA A 427 -11.18 -13.32 1.55
N SER A 428 -11.24 -12.02 1.28
CA SER A 428 -10.66 -10.98 2.14
C SER A 428 -11.31 -10.95 3.53
N LEU A 429 -12.64 -11.09 3.61
CA LEU A 429 -13.37 -11.19 4.87
C LEU A 429 -12.96 -12.43 5.67
N ALA A 430 -12.80 -13.58 5.01
CA ALA A 430 -12.33 -14.81 5.65
C ALA A 430 -10.89 -14.65 6.15
N GLN A 431 -9.97 -14.23 5.28
CA GLN A 431 -8.54 -14.04 5.60
C GLN A 431 -8.30 -13.03 6.73
N LYS A 432 -9.13 -11.98 6.84
CA LYS A 432 -9.04 -10.97 7.90
C LYS A 432 -9.88 -11.31 9.15
N GLY A 433 -10.47 -12.52 9.22
CA GLY A 433 -11.23 -12.99 10.37
C GLY A 433 -12.52 -12.21 10.63
N LYS A 434 -13.18 -11.73 9.58
CA LYS A 434 -14.42 -10.93 9.65
C LYS A 434 -15.60 -11.53 8.88
N LEU A 435 -15.45 -12.68 8.24
CA LEU A 435 -16.57 -13.34 7.55
C LEU A 435 -17.74 -13.65 8.48
N THR A 436 -17.46 -14.13 9.70
CA THR A 436 -18.47 -14.51 10.70
C THR A 436 -19.39 -13.36 11.10
N VAL A 437 -18.92 -12.12 10.96
CA VAL A 437 -19.69 -10.89 11.22
C VAL A 437 -20.92 -10.77 10.31
N PHE A 438 -20.86 -11.39 9.13
CA PHE A 438 -21.88 -11.28 8.07
C PHE A 438 -22.63 -12.60 7.81
N LEU A 439 -22.36 -13.67 8.57
CA LEU A 439 -23.03 -14.95 8.34
C LEU A 439 -24.51 -14.86 8.73
N PRO A 440 -25.43 -15.31 7.87
CA PRO A 440 -26.86 -15.33 8.19
C PRO A 440 -27.15 -16.37 9.26
N ALA A 441 -28.22 -16.20 10.04
CA ALA A 441 -28.65 -17.21 11.02
C ALA A 441 -29.20 -18.49 10.36
N ASN A 442 -29.69 -18.40 9.11
CA ASN A 442 -30.28 -19.51 8.38
C ASN A 442 -29.19 -20.49 7.87
N PRO A 443 -29.23 -21.79 8.24
CA PRO A 443 -28.22 -22.76 7.83
C PRO A 443 -28.10 -22.98 6.31
N VAL A 444 -29.20 -22.90 5.56
CA VAL A 444 -29.18 -23.07 4.09
C VAL A 444 -28.44 -21.91 3.42
N LYS A 445 -28.67 -20.67 3.89
CA LYS A 445 -27.93 -19.51 3.41
C LYS A 445 -26.47 -19.54 3.83
N GLN A 446 -26.16 -20.07 5.02
CA GLN A 446 -24.77 -20.29 5.41
C GLN A 446 -24.04 -21.22 4.43
N LYS A 447 -24.66 -22.33 3.99
CA LYS A 447 -24.07 -23.24 2.99
C LYS A 447 -23.71 -22.53 1.68
N GLN A 448 -24.57 -21.66 1.18
CA GLN A 448 -24.32 -20.87 -0.03
C GLN A 448 -23.13 -19.90 0.13
N VAL A 449 -22.98 -19.26 1.30
CA VAL A 449 -21.77 -18.47 1.60
C VAL A 449 -20.55 -19.38 1.65
N LEU A 450 -20.67 -20.56 2.26
CA LEU A 450 -19.58 -21.54 2.37
C LEU A 450 -19.13 -22.08 1.01
N ASP A 451 -20.00 -22.18 0.01
CA ASP A 451 -19.60 -22.51 -1.37
C ASP A 451 -18.64 -21.47 -1.96
N LEU A 452 -18.91 -20.17 -1.74
CA LEU A 452 -18.04 -19.09 -2.18
C LEU A 452 -16.69 -19.13 -1.44
N VAL A 453 -16.73 -19.40 -0.13
CA VAL A 453 -15.53 -19.56 0.70
C VAL A 453 -14.70 -20.74 0.21
N ALA A 454 -15.33 -21.90 -0.03
CA ALA A 454 -14.66 -23.12 -0.45
C ALA A 454 -13.98 -22.95 -1.82
N ARG A 455 -14.63 -22.28 -2.78
CA ARG A 455 -14.01 -21.98 -4.09
C ARG A 455 -12.68 -21.22 -3.96
N SER A 456 -12.57 -20.29 -3.02
CA SER A 456 -11.34 -19.54 -2.76
C SER A 456 -10.35 -20.33 -1.90
N ALA A 457 -10.82 -20.88 -0.77
CA ALA A 457 -9.99 -21.60 0.19
C ALA A 457 -9.37 -22.88 -0.39
N LEU A 458 -10.11 -23.59 -1.23
CA LEU A 458 -9.68 -24.87 -1.83
C LEU A 458 -9.01 -24.69 -3.20
N HIS A 459 -8.69 -23.46 -3.59
CA HIS A 459 -8.08 -23.18 -4.89
C HIS A 459 -6.64 -23.71 -5.01
N ASN A 460 -5.85 -23.59 -3.94
CA ASN A 460 -4.47 -24.08 -3.86
C ASN A 460 -4.01 -24.23 -2.39
N GLU A 461 -2.83 -24.80 -2.19
CA GLU A 461 -2.23 -25.07 -0.88
C GLU A 461 -2.08 -23.80 -0.03
N PHE A 462 -1.73 -22.68 -0.65
CA PHE A 462 -1.53 -21.43 0.05
C PHE A 462 -2.85 -20.86 0.57
N SER A 463 -3.87 -20.77 -0.29
CA SER A 463 -5.22 -20.35 0.10
C SER A 463 -5.79 -21.21 1.23
N LEU A 464 -5.53 -22.52 1.19
CA LEU A 464 -5.96 -23.46 2.22
C LEU A 464 -5.32 -23.15 3.58
N ILE A 465 -4.04 -22.78 3.61
CA ILE A 465 -3.37 -22.38 4.84
C ILE A 465 -3.97 -21.07 5.38
N LEU A 466 -4.23 -20.09 4.51
CA LEU A 466 -4.88 -18.85 4.95
C LEU A 466 -6.25 -19.11 5.56
N PHE A 467 -7.03 -20.00 4.94
CA PHE A 467 -8.33 -20.40 5.44
C PHE A 467 -8.26 -21.12 6.79
N SER A 468 -7.29 -22.03 6.96
CA SER A 468 -7.10 -22.80 8.20
C SER A 468 -6.95 -21.91 9.45
N ALA A 469 -6.43 -20.68 9.31
CA ALA A 469 -6.23 -19.74 10.40
C ALA A 469 -7.56 -19.23 11.00
N THR A 470 -8.65 -19.32 10.24
CA THR A 470 -9.98 -18.85 10.68
C THR A 470 -11.02 -19.98 10.74
N PHE A 471 -10.62 -21.19 10.38
CA PHE A 471 -11.51 -22.34 10.26
C PHE A 471 -12.22 -22.69 11.57
N GLY A 472 -11.52 -22.70 12.71
CA GLY A 472 -12.12 -22.98 14.02
C GLY A 472 -13.24 -22.00 14.38
N HIS A 473 -12.96 -20.71 14.22
CA HIS A 473 -13.93 -19.65 14.48
C HIS A 473 -15.16 -19.74 13.55
N ILE A 474 -14.96 -20.16 12.30
CA ILE A 474 -16.06 -20.44 11.37
C ILE A 474 -16.92 -21.59 11.90
N LEU A 475 -16.32 -22.73 12.26
CA LEU A 475 -17.05 -23.90 12.76
C LEU A 475 -17.84 -23.58 14.05
N GLU A 476 -17.26 -22.79 14.96
CA GLU A 476 -17.92 -22.35 16.19
C GLU A 476 -19.15 -21.48 15.93
N THR A 477 -19.11 -20.68 14.86
CA THR A 477 -20.16 -19.68 14.57
C THR A 477 -21.29 -20.22 13.69
N ILE A 478 -20.99 -21.11 12.73
CA ILE A 478 -22.02 -21.65 11.82
C ILE A 478 -22.91 -22.68 12.49
N ALA A 479 -24.15 -22.79 12.00
CA ALA A 479 -25.12 -23.76 12.48
C ALA A 479 -24.67 -25.20 12.16
N PRO A 480 -25.03 -26.20 12.99
CA PRO A 480 -24.56 -27.58 12.81
C PRO A 480 -24.75 -28.16 11.39
N PRO A 481 -25.88 -27.94 10.68
CA PRO A 481 -26.03 -28.46 9.32
C PRO A 481 -25.10 -27.81 8.29
N ALA A 482 -24.74 -26.53 8.47
CA ALA A 482 -23.78 -25.83 7.61
C ALA A 482 -22.35 -26.25 7.96
N ARG A 483 -22.12 -26.58 9.24
CA ARG A 483 -20.86 -27.16 9.70
C ARG A 483 -20.55 -28.49 9.03
N SER A 484 -21.48 -29.45 9.11
CA SER A 484 -21.32 -30.75 8.43
C SER A 484 -21.12 -30.59 6.93
N TYR A 485 -21.83 -29.66 6.30
CA TYR A 485 -21.64 -29.38 4.87
C TYR A 485 -20.22 -28.90 4.53
N LEU A 486 -19.63 -28.01 5.34
CA LEU A 486 -18.24 -27.60 5.14
C LEU A 486 -17.26 -28.77 5.34
N ILE A 487 -17.55 -29.68 6.28
CA ILE A 487 -16.76 -30.90 6.46
C ILE A 487 -16.89 -31.83 5.25
N ASP A 488 -18.08 -31.97 4.67
CA ASP A 488 -18.30 -32.76 3.45
C ASP A 488 -17.48 -32.21 2.28
N LEU A 489 -17.50 -30.88 2.06
CA LEU A 489 -16.68 -30.23 1.02
C LEU A 489 -15.17 -30.51 1.21
N LEU A 490 -14.70 -30.56 2.45
CA LEU A 490 -13.31 -30.91 2.76
C LEU A 490 -13.05 -32.40 2.58
N LEU A 491 -13.99 -33.29 2.93
CA LEU A 491 -13.86 -34.73 2.70
C LEU A 491 -13.76 -35.03 1.20
N ASP A 492 -14.57 -34.37 0.37
CA ASP A 492 -14.48 -34.47 -1.09
C ASP A 492 -13.12 -34.00 -1.61
N ALA A 493 -12.64 -32.85 -1.12
CA ALA A 493 -11.32 -32.33 -1.48
C ALA A 493 -10.17 -33.25 -1.02
N ALA A 494 -10.29 -33.90 0.15
CA ALA A 494 -9.34 -34.87 0.65
C ALA A 494 -9.24 -36.12 -0.24
N ASN A 495 -10.36 -36.52 -0.86
CA ASN A 495 -10.44 -37.68 -1.75
C ASN A 495 -10.03 -37.38 -3.20
N SER A 496 -9.69 -36.13 -3.53
CA SER A 496 -9.12 -35.75 -4.84
C SER A 496 -7.68 -36.27 -5.01
N THR A 497 -7.12 -36.16 -6.23
CA THR A 497 -5.78 -36.68 -6.62
C THR A 497 -4.70 -36.56 -5.52
N ASN A 498 -3.98 -37.66 -5.28
CA ASN A 498 -2.91 -37.74 -4.28
C ASN A 498 -1.84 -36.65 -4.51
N GLY A 499 -1.69 -35.75 -3.53
CA GLY A 499 -0.77 -34.62 -3.60
C GLY A 499 -0.69 -33.82 -2.29
N LEU A 500 0.15 -32.78 -2.27
CA LEU A 500 0.35 -31.92 -1.09
C LEU A 500 -0.98 -31.29 -0.61
N PHE A 501 -1.79 -30.79 -1.55
CA PHE A 501 -3.11 -30.23 -1.26
C PHE A 501 -4.03 -31.21 -0.53
N SER A 502 -4.30 -32.39 -1.11
CA SER A 502 -5.13 -33.43 -0.46
C SER A 502 -4.58 -33.82 0.92
N ARG A 503 -3.25 -33.93 1.06
CA ARG A 503 -2.60 -34.18 2.35
C ARG A 503 -2.88 -33.08 3.37
N GLN A 504 -2.83 -31.81 3.00
CA GLN A 504 -3.16 -30.70 3.89
C GLN A 504 -4.63 -30.74 4.34
N VAL A 505 -5.56 -31.01 3.43
CA VAL A 505 -6.99 -31.15 3.76
C VAL A 505 -7.22 -32.29 4.76
N ARG A 506 -6.59 -33.45 4.53
CA ARG A 506 -6.64 -34.59 5.45
C ARG A 506 -6.14 -34.22 6.85
N ILE A 507 -5.07 -33.42 6.93
CA ILE A 507 -4.51 -32.96 8.20
C ILE A 507 -5.48 -32.03 8.93
N ILE A 508 -6.11 -31.10 8.21
CA ILE A 508 -7.16 -30.24 8.79
C ILE A 508 -8.26 -31.13 9.40
N LEU A 509 -8.80 -32.07 8.63
CA LEU A 509 -9.87 -32.95 9.10
C LEU A 509 -9.45 -33.83 10.30
N GLN A 510 -8.29 -34.47 10.22
CA GLN A 510 -7.75 -35.30 11.31
C GLN A 510 -7.47 -34.48 12.57
N TYR A 511 -6.91 -33.27 12.43
CA TYR A 511 -6.66 -32.36 13.55
C TYR A 511 -7.96 -32.00 14.28
N TYR A 512 -9.03 -31.68 13.55
CA TYR A 512 -10.33 -31.39 14.18
C TYR A 512 -11.00 -32.62 14.80
N LEU A 513 -10.77 -33.82 14.24
CA LEU A 513 -11.23 -35.06 14.84
C LEU A 513 -10.61 -35.31 16.23
N HIS A 514 -9.33 -34.98 16.40
CA HIS A 514 -8.61 -35.21 17.65
C HIS A 514 -8.76 -34.06 18.66
N GLU A 515 -8.54 -32.82 18.23
CA GLU A 515 -8.44 -31.67 19.12
C GLU A 515 -9.80 -31.01 19.41
N TYR A 516 -10.72 -31.08 18.44
CA TYR A 516 -12.02 -30.40 18.53
C TYR A 516 -13.21 -31.31 18.19
N PRO A 517 -13.32 -32.53 18.75
CA PRO A 517 -14.40 -33.47 18.41
C PRO A 517 -15.80 -32.94 18.78
N ALA A 518 -15.88 -31.97 19.69
CA ALA A 518 -17.12 -31.29 20.06
C ALA A 518 -17.65 -30.36 18.95
N LEU A 519 -16.78 -29.92 18.04
CA LEU A 519 -17.19 -29.19 16.86
C LEU A 519 -17.73 -30.13 15.77
N LEU A 520 -17.55 -31.44 15.85
CA LEU A 520 -17.94 -32.37 14.78
C LEU A 520 -19.22 -33.15 15.14
N SER A 521 -20.12 -33.32 14.17
CA SER A 521 -21.27 -34.21 14.32
C SER A 521 -20.83 -35.69 14.38
N PRO A 522 -21.67 -36.62 14.90
CA PRO A 522 -21.36 -38.05 14.84
C PRO A 522 -21.10 -38.56 13.41
N ALA A 523 -21.82 -38.03 12.42
CA ALA A 523 -21.63 -38.37 11.01
C ALA A 523 -20.28 -37.84 10.50
N ASP A 524 -19.94 -36.58 10.82
CA ASP A 524 -18.66 -35.97 10.46
C ASP A 524 -17.49 -36.79 11.01
N ARG A 525 -17.55 -37.19 12.29
CA ARG A 525 -16.54 -38.03 12.94
C ARG A 525 -16.40 -39.38 12.26
N THR A 526 -17.52 -39.98 11.84
CA THR A 526 -17.52 -41.24 11.11
C THR A 526 -16.90 -41.08 9.72
N GLY A 527 -17.26 -40.03 8.98
CA GLY A 527 -16.70 -39.73 7.66
C GLY A 527 -15.20 -39.46 7.70
N ILE A 528 -14.75 -38.62 8.63
CA ILE A 528 -13.31 -38.35 8.84
C ILE A 528 -12.59 -39.64 9.30
N GLY A 529 -13.19 -40.42 10.20
CA GLY A 529 -12.64 -41.71 10.63
C GLY A 529 -12.48 -42.71 9.48
N ALA A 530 -13.47 -42.80 8.59
CA ALA A 530 -13.42 -43.63 7.39
C ALA A 530 -12.33 -43.15 6.41
N MET A 531 -12.20 -41.83 6.21
CA MET A 531 -11.11 -41.23 5.43
C MET A 531 -9.75 -41.60 6.04
N VAL A 532 -9.56 -41.49 7.35
CA VAL A 532 -8.32 -41.88 8.05
C VAL A 532 -8.04 -43.38 7.91
N ALA A 533 -9.05 -44.24 8.03
CA ALA A 533 -8.89 -45.68 7.87
C ALA A 533 -8.50 -46.07 6.43
N THR A 534 -9.05 -45.37 5.44
CA THR A 534 -8.84 -45.66 4.01
C THR A 534 -7.50 -45.12 3.52
N LEU A 535 -7.16 -43.88 3.87
CA LEU A 535 -5.98 -43.17 3.36
C LEU A 535 -4.77 -43.23 4.31
N GLY A 536 -4.97 -43.75 5.52
CA GLY A 536 -3.98 -43.80 6.60
C GLY A 536 -3.92 -42.52 7.44
N PRO A 537 -3.63 -42.63 8.76
CA PRO A 537 -3.43 -41.47 9.62
C PRO A 537 -2.12 -40.76 9.27
N ILE A 538 -2.11 -39.43 9.45
CA ILE A 538 -0.90 -38.62 9.31
C ILE A 538 -0.37 -38.31 10.70
N ASP A 539 0.89 -38.70 10.95
CA ASP A 539 1.58 -38.34 12.19
C ASP A 539 1.95 -36.85 12.20
N LEU A 540 1.38 -36.10 13.15
CA LEU A 540 1.63 -34.67 13.34
C LEU A 540 2.79 -34.37 14.30
N ALA A 541 3.24 -35.35 15.09
CA ALA A 541 4.29 -35.18 16.09
C ALA A 541 5.59 -34.59 15.52
N PRO A 542 6.03 -34.92 14.27
CA PRO A 542 7.21 -34.30 13.67
C PRO A 542 7.10 -32.80 13.44
N TYR A 543 5.88 -32.24 13.32
CA TYR A 543 5.64 -30.82 13.00
C TYR A 543 5.35 -29.98 14.25
N THR A 544 4.90 -30.62 15.33
CA THR A 544 4.59 -29.99 16.62
C THR A 544 5.70 -30.14 17.65
N ARG A 545 6.80 -30.85 17.34
CA ARG A 545 7.94 -30.98 18.25
C ARG A 545 8.68 -29.64 18.40
N PRO A 546 8.84 -29.11 19.62
CA PRO A 546 9.60 -27.89 19.84
C PRO A 546 11.12 -28.16 19.87
N PRO A 547 11.94 -27.16 19.49
CA PRO A 547 13.40 -27.25 19.52
C PRO A 547 14.01 -26.97 20.90
N PHE A 548 13.24 -27.02 21.99
CA PHE A 548 13.68 -26.50 23.29
C PHE A 548 14.91 -27.21 23.88
N ALA A 549 15.05 -28.51 23.64
CA ALA A 549 16.24 -29.25 24.07
C ALA A 549 17.51 -28.79 23.34
N GLU A 550 17.40 -28.44 22.05
CA GLU A 550 18.47 -27.83 21.27
C GLU A 550 18.77 -26.42 21.78
N TRP A 551 17.74 -25.64 22.09
CA TRP A 551 17.89 -24.26 22.56
C TRP A 551 18.66 -24.14 23.86
N ILE A 552 18.43 -25.02 24.84
CA ILE A 552 19.11 -24.95 26.13
C ILE A 552 20.44 -25.71 26.18
N ALA A 553 20.87 -26.33 25.08
CA ALA A 553 22.02 -27.23 25.06
C ALA A 553 23.33 -26.54 25.48
N ASP A 554 23.45 -25.23 25.21
CA ASP A 554 24.59 -24.40 25.61
C ASP A 554 24.40 -23.68 26.95
N GLY A 555 23.29 -23.96 27.66
CA GLY A 555 22.92 -23.33 28.93
C GLY A 555 22.44 -21.88 28.79
N ARG A 556 22.12 -21.40 27.59
CA ARG A 556 21.74 -20.01 27.33
C ARG A 556 20.44 -19.93 26.54
N LEU A 557 19.70 -18.84 26.74
CA LEU A 557 18.55 -18.45 25.91
C LEU A 557 18.67 -16.97 25.58
N GLN A 558 18.67 -16.64 24.30
CA GLN A 558 18.98 -15.31 23.78
C GLN A 558 17.97 -14.85 22.75
N SER A 559 17.52 -13.61 22.90
CA SER A 559 16.64 -12.97 21.91
C SER A 559 17.14 -11.62 21.48
N LEU A 560 16.83 -11.23 20.24
CA LEU A 560 16.99 -9.88 19.72
C LEU A 560 15.61 -9.26 19.45
N SER A 561 15.28 -8.15 20.12
CA SER A 561 14.10 -7.34 19.82
C SER A 561 14.52 -6.02 19.17
N VAL A 562 13.99 -5.73 17.98
CA VAL A 562 14.29 -4.50 17.23
C VAL A 562 13.05 -3.61 17.20
N PHE A 563 13.17 -2.42 17.77
CA PHE A 563 12.13 -1.41 17.89
C PHE A 563 12.32 -0.31 16.87
N GLN A 564 11.28 0.03 16.12
CA GLN A 564 11.35 1.21 15.26
C GLN A 564 11.44 2.49 16.09
N ASP A 565 12.15 3.51 15.57
CA ASP A 565 12.16 4.85 16.17
C ASP A 565 10.91 5.68 15.80
N ASP A 566 9.75 5.03 15.84
CA ASP A 566 8.42 5.65 15.74
C ASP A 566 7.70 5.60 17.10
N ASP A 567 6.47 6.07 17.16
CA ASP A 567 5.74 6.15 18.43
C ASP A 567 5.40 4.78 19.00
N ASP A 568 4.94 3.86 18.15
CA ASP A 568 4.63 2.49 18.54
C ASP A 568 5.88 1.78 19.04
N GLY A 569 7.00 1.89 18.32
CA GLY A 569 8.28 1.30 18.68
C GLY A 569 8.86 1.88 19.97
N ARG A 570 8.81 3.19 20.19
CA ARG A 570 9.25 3.83 21.45
C ARG A 570 8.39 3.41 22.64
N SER A 571 7.06 3.41 22.48
CA SER A 571 6.12 2.95 23.51
C SER A 571 6.34 1.47 23.84
N SER A 572 6.51 0.65 22.80
CA SER A 572 6.80 -0.77 22.91
C SER A 572 8.15 -1.03 23.59
N TYR A 573 9.20 -0.24 23.31
CA TYR A 573 10.50 -0.33 23.97
C TYR A 573 10.39 -0.11 25.48
N LEU A 574 9.71 0.96 25.89
CA LEU A 574 9.51 1.28 27.29
C LEU A 574 8.64 0.22 27.99
N SER A 575 7.57 -0.22 27.35
CA SER A 575 6.70 -1.28 27.86
C SER A 575 7.47 -2.59 28.06
N ASN A 576 8.22 -3.03 27.03
CA ASN A 576 9.02 -4.25 27.08
C ASN A 576 10.09 -4.17 28.18
N SER A 577 10.81 -3.04 28.27
CA SER A 577 11.83 -2.84 29.30
C SER A 577 11.24 -2.86 30.71
N ARG A 578 10.05 -2.28 30.92
CA ARG A 578 9.33 -2.36 32.22
C ARG A 578 8.90 -3.80 32.53
N THR A 579 8.39 -4.53 31.54
CA THR A 579 8.02 -5.95 31.70
C THR A 579 9.24 -6.81 32.08
N LEU A 580 10.40 -6.57 31.47
CA LEU A 580 11.64 -7.27 31.80
C LEU A 580 12.14 -6.91 33.20
N ALA A 581 12.17 -5.61 33.56
CA ALA A 581 12.55 -5.17 34.89
C ALA A 581 11.65 -5.77 35.99
N ALA A 582 10.32 -5.76 35.78
CA ALA A 582 9.35 -6.38 36.69
C ALA A 582 9.51 -7.91 36.78
N GLY A 583 10.08 -8.54 35.74
CA GLY A 583 10.46 -9.95 35.74
C GLY A 583 11.81 -10.24 36.43
N GLY A 584 12.44 -9.24 37.05
CA GLY A 584 13.72 -9.41 37.75
C GLY A 584 14.95 -9.43 36.83
N TYR A 585 14.81 -9.05 35.56
CA TYR A 585 15.95 -8.92 34.65
C TYR A 585 16.75 -7.65 34.94
N ARG A 586 18.08 -7.74 34.80
CA ARG A 586 18.99 -6.61 34.98
C ARG A 586 19.59 -6.16 33.65
N PRO A 587 19.55 -4.85 33.32
CA PRO A 587 20.11 -4.35 32.08
C PRO A 587 21.63 -4.29 32.13
N ARG A 588 22.29 -4.51 30.99
CA ARG A 588 23.72 -4.29 30.75
C ARG A 588 23.96 -4.00 29.25
N LEU A 589 25.14 -3.51 28.89
CA LEU A 589 25.51 -3.42 27.47
C LEU A 589 25.64 -4.83 26.85
N SER A 590 25.17 -4.98 25.61
CA SER A 590 25.22 -6.26 24.92
C SER A 590 26.63 -6.65 24.54
N VAL A 591 27.01 -7.87 24.93
CA VAL A 591 28.25 -8.51 24.44
C VAL A 591 27.99 -9.23 23.12
N THR A 592 26.80 -9.81 23.00
CA THR A 592 26.41 -10.64 21.84
C THR A 592 26.11 -9.80 20.62
N TYR A 593 25.64 -8.56 20.78
CA TYR A 593 25.28 -7.66 19.69
C TYR A 593 26.04 -6.34 19.77
N SER A 594 27.33 -6.41 20.11
CA SER A 594 28.20 -5.24 20.04
C SER A 594 28.26 -4.71 18.60
N LEU A 595 27.97 -3.42 18.43
CA LEU A 595 27.94 -2.75 17.14
C LEU A 595 29.21 -1.90 16.92
N PRO A 596 29.73 -1.85 15.69
CA PRO A 596 30.78 -0.91 15.35
C PRO A 596 30.25 0.53 15.44
N GLY A 597 31.11 1.47 15.84
CA GLY A 597 30.76 2.89 15.92
C GLY A 597 30.21 3.38 17.26
N LEU A 598 30.12 2.53 18.29
CA LEU A 598 29.81 2.99 19.64
C LEU A 598 31.00 3.75 20.25
N SER A 599 30.83 5.06 20.47
CA SER A 599 31.88 5.90 21.07
C SER A 599 32.04 5.63 22.57
N ALA A 600 33.25 5.82 23.11
CA ALA A 600 33.51 5.68 24.54
C ALA A 600 32.61 6.59 25.41
N PRO A 601 32.32 7.86 25.04
CA PRO A 601 31.36 8.68 25.77
C PRO A 601 29.93 8.11 25.76
N ALA A 602 29.46 7.60 24.61
CA ALA A 602 28.13 6.99 24.51
C ALA A 602 28.04 5.69 25.34
N ALA A 603 29.10 4.88 25.36
CA ALA A 603 29.19 3.70 26.22
C ALA A 603 29.15 4.07 27.72
N ALA A 604 29.90 5.10 28.14
CA ALA A 604 29.88 5.59 29.52
C ALA A 604 28.50 6.14 29.92
N ALA A 605 27.84 6.88 29.02
CA ALA A 605 26.48 7.38 29.23
C ALA A 605 25.48 6.23 29.37
N ALA A 606 25.60 5.18 28.55
CA ALA A 606 24.77 3.99 28.65
C ALA A 606 25.01 3.25 29.97
N HIS A 607 26.24 3.09 30.43
CA HIS A 607 26.56 2.52 31.75
C HIS A 607 25.91 3.31 32.90
N SER A 608 25.99 4.65 32.86
CA SER A 608 25.33 5.51 33.85
C SER A 608 23.81 5.36 33.84
N ALA A 609 23.19 5.32 32.65
CA ALA A 609 21.75 5.12 32.52
C ALA A 609 21.32 3.71 32.99
N ILE A 610 22.10 2.66 32.69
CA ILE A 610 21.90 1.30 33.20
C ILE A 610 21.91 1.28 34.72
N ALA A 611 22.90 1.92 35.35
CA ALA A 611 22.99 1.99 36.81
C ALA A 611 21.77 2.69 37.44
N ALA A 612 21.29 3.78 36.82
CA ALA A 612 20.10 4.50 37.29
C ALA A 612 18.80 3.69 37.16
N VAL A 613 18.70 2.76 36.20
CA VAL A 613 17.58 1.82 36.11
C VAL A 613 17.59 0.84 37.28
N ALA A 614 18.76 0.34 37.66
CA ALA A 614 18.89 -0.62 38.76
C ALA A 614 18.48 -0.05 40.12
N THR A 615 18.55 1.28 40.29
CA THR A 615 18.16 1.99 41.52
C THR A 615 16.74 2.57 41.48
N GLY A 616 15.92 2.21 40.48
CA GLY A 616 14.52 2.64 40.38
C GLY A 616 14.29 4.07 39.89
N GLY A 617 15.30 4.75 39.31
CA GLY A 617 15.19 6.12 38.80
C GLY A 617 14.64 6.23 37.37
N ALA A 618 14.68 7.45 36.80
CA ALA A 618 14.26 7.77 35.42
C ALA A 618 15.14 7.16 34.29
N GLY A 619 15.95 6.14 34.60
CA GLY A 619 16.98 5.58 33.71
C GLY A 619 16.44 4.98 32.41
N LEU A 620 15.20 4.46 32.40
CA LEU A 620 14.62 3.83 31.20
C LEU A 620 14.41 4.82 30.05
N GLY A 621 13.93 6.03 30.35
CA GLY A 621 13.75 7.07 29.34
C GLY A 621 15.09 7.51 28.74
N ARG A 622 16.12 7.63 29.59
CA ARG A 622 17.48 7.96 29.15
C ARG A 622 18.11 6.84 28.32
N LEU A 623 17.87 5.57 28.66
CA LEU A 623 18.31 4.43 27.85
C LEU A 623 17.65 4.44 26.47
N LEU A 624 16.34 4.72 26.38
CA LEU A 624 15.67 4.86 25.09
C LEU A 624 16.30 5.97 24.25
N GLN A 625 16.53 7.15 24.83
CA GLN A 625 17.17 8.27 24.13
C GLN A 625 18.57 7.91 23.61
N LEU A 626 19.37 7.24 24.44
CA LEU A 626 20.72 6.79 24.04
C LEU A 626 20.65 5.72 22.95
N ALA A 627 19.76 4.74 23.08
CA ALA A 627 19.59 3.68 22.09
C ALA A 627 19.05 4.21 20.75
N ALA A 628 18.24 5.27 20.76
CA ALA A 628 17.78 5.92 19.54
C ALA A 628 18.89 6.73 18.86
N ALA A 629 19.78 7.38 19.63
CA ALA A 629 20.82 8.26 19.10
C ALA A 629 22.15 7.56 18.74
N HIS A 630 22.43 6.39 19.33
CA HIS A 630 23.71 5.69 19.19
C HIS A 630 23.50 4.18 19.00
N PRO A 631 24.44 3.47 18.34
CA PRO A 631 24.32 2.03 18.06
C PRO A 631 24.56 1.20 19.33
N VAL A 632 23.66 1.35 20.30
CA VAL A 632 23.70 0.70 21.61
C VAL A 632 22.65 -0.40 21.65
N VAL A 633 23.08 -1.61 21.97
CA VAL A 633 22.18 -2.73 22.27
C VAL A 633 22.25 -3.01 23.77
N ILE A 634 21.08 -3.12 24.41
CA ILE A 634 20.97 -3.39 25.85
C ILE A 634 20.53 -4.84 26.04
N ASP A 635 21.31 -5.64 26.77
CA ASP A 635 20.91 -6.97 27.22
C ASP A 635 20.19 -6.85 28.57
N TRP A 636 18.97 -7.38 28.64
CA TRP A 636 18.28 -7.65 29.89
C TRP A 636 18.53 -9.09 30.30
N THR A 637 19.24 -9.29 31.40
CA THR A 637 19.76 -10.62 31.79
C THR A 637 19.18 -11.14 33.10
N ARG A 638 18.97 -12.45 33.16
CA ARG A 638 18.54 -13.18 34.36
C ARG A 638 19.07 -14.60 34.30
N SER A 639 19.51 -15.15 35.43
CA SER A 639 19.81 -16.58 35.55
C SER A 639 18.63 -17.28 36.19
N MET A 640 18.24 -18.44 35.66
CA MET A 640 17.16 -19.24 36.22
C MET A 640 17.41 -20.74 35.99
N ASN A 641 17.39 -21.52 37.08
CA ASN A 641 17.58 -22.98 37.06
C ASN A 641 18.82 -23.45 36.27
N GLY A 642 19.90 -22.68 36.33
CA GLY A 642 21.15 -22.98 35.62
C GLY A 642 21.20 -22.51 34.16
N VAL A 643 20.14 -21.87 33.65
CA VAL A 643 20.07 -21.30 32.30
C VAL A 643 20.23 -19.78 32.37
N ALA A 644 21.14 -19.23 31.57
CA ALA A 644 21.33 -17.79 31.43
C ALA A 644 20.41 -17.22 30.33
N ILE A 645 19.44 -16.40 30.72
CA ILE A 645 18.47 -15.78 29.81
C ILE A 645 18.90 -14.33 29.52
N SER A 646 18.88 -13.96 28.24
CA SER A 646 19.20 -12.61 27.77
C SER A 646 18.21 -12.12 26.71
N HIS A 647 17.54 -11.01 26.99
CA HIS A 647 16.75 -10.28 26.01
C HIS A 647 17.49 -9.02 25.55
N SER A 648 18.09 -9.07 24.37
CA SER A 648 18.77 -7.94 23.73
C SER A 648 17.74 -7.03 23.07
N VAL A 649 17.77 -5.73 23.37
CA VAL A 649 16.87 -4.72 22.81
C VAL A 649 17.67 -3.65 22.06
N PHE A 650 17.17 -3.28 20.88
CA PHE A 650 17.80 -2.31 19.98
C PHE A 650 16.75 -1.40 19.35
N VAL A 651 17.07 -0.12 19.17
CA VAL A 651 16.25 0.82 18.39
C VAL A 651 16.83 0.89 16.98
N TYR A 652 16.02 0.64 15.96
CA TYR A 652 16.41 0.59 14.56
C TYR A 652 17.08 1.89 14.10
N GLN A 653 18.25 1.77 13.45
CA GLN A 653 19.08 2.89 12.99
C GLN A 653 19.48 2.77 11.51
N GLY A 654 18.63 2.12 10.72
CA GLY A 654 18.87 1.93 9.29
C GLY A 654 19.42 0.55 8.93
N GLU A 655 19.35 0.29 7.62
CA GLU A 655 19.51 -1.03 7.02
C GLU A 655 20.91 -1.63 7.23
N ALA A 656 21.97 -0.82 7.17
CA ALA A 656 23.34 -1.30 7.35
C ALA A 656 23.57 -1.89 8.76
N THR A 657 23.12 -1.18 9.79
CA THR A 657 23.19 -1.64 11.19
C THR A 657 22.29 -2.86 11.39
N GLN A 658 21.10 -2.86 10.77
CA GLN A 658 20.17 -3.98 10.85
C GLN A 658 20.72 -5.26 10.20
N ARG A 659 21.36 -5.16 9.04
CA ARG A 659 22.06 -6.29 8.39
C ARG A 659 23.17 -6.82 9.29
N HIS A 660 23.92 -5.97 9.98
CA HIS A 660 24.93 -6.42 10.94
C HIS A 660 24.30 -7.21 12.10
N LEU A 661 23.23 -6.69 12.71
CA LEU A 661 22.53 -7.37 13.79
C LEU A 661 21.93 -8.71 13.37
N LEU A 662 21.30 -8.76 12.19
CA LEU A 662 20.69 -9.98 11.67
C LEU A 662 21.73 -11.02 11.24
N ALA A 663 22.84 -10.61 10.62
CA ALA A 663 23.95 -11.50 10.36
C ALA A 663 24.48 -12.12 11.65
N ARG A 664 24.57 -11.32 12.73
CA ARG A 664 24.99 -11.81 14.04
C ARG A 664 23.95 -12.75 14.65
N PHE A 665 22.67 -12.37 14.66
CA PHE A 665 21.56 -13.20 15.14
C PHE A 665 21.52 -14.58 14.46
N LEU A 666 21.70 -14.61 13.14
CA LEU A 666 21.70 -15.84 12.37
C LEU A 666 22.95 -16.69 12.63
N LYS A 667 24.06 -16.11 13.08
CA LYS A 667 25.32 -16.83 13.36
C LYS A 667 25.60 -17.10 14.84
N SER A 668 24.99 -16.36 15.76
CA SER A 668 25.32 -16.36 17.20
C SER A 668 24.49 -17.33 18.04
N GLY A 669 23.80 -18.28 17.41
CA GLY A 669 22.98 -19.29 18.08
C GLY A 669 21.72 -18.78 18.76
N SER A 670 21.36 -17.49 18.64
CA SER A 670 20.18 -16.91 19.30
C SER A 670 18.87 -17.51 18.80
N GLU A 671 17.95 -17.75 19.73
CA GLU A 671 16.72 -18.50 19.49
C GLU A 671 15.60 -17.60 18.96
N MET A 672 15.45 -16.39 19.50
CA MET A 672 14.29 -15.55 19.23
C MET A 672 14.63 -14.21 18.58
N PHE A 673 13.90 -13.85 17.52
CA PHE A 673 13.85 -12.48 17.00
C PHE A 673 12.45 -11.91 17.19
N ALA A 674 12.36 -10.67 17.69
CA ALA A 674 11.10 -9.97 17.84
C ALA A 674 11.10 -8.66 17.04
N GLN A 675 10.21 -8.58 16.06
CA GLN A 675 9.94 -7.38 15.29
C GLN A 675 8.99 -6.47 16.09
N ARG A 676 9.37 -5.19 16.30
CA ARG A 676 8.60 -4.23 17.10
C ARG A 676 8.42 -2.91 16.34
N GLY A 677 7.17 -2.44 16.31
CA GLY A 677 6.70 -1.34 15.46
C GLY A 677 5.65 -1.84 14.46
N HIS A 678 5.10 -0.93 13.64
CA HIS A 678 4.09 -1.26 12.63
C HIS A 678 4.55 -2.33 11.61
N SER A 679 3.59 -3.07 11.04
CA SER A 679 3.88 -4.16 10.08
C SER A 679 4.62 -3.74 8.84
N TYR A 680 4.40 -2.52 8.37
CA TYR A 680 5.01 -2.06 7.14
C TYR A 680 6.55 -1.93 7.27
N TRP A 681 7.07 -1.86 8.51
CA TRP A 681 8.50 -1.94 8.79
C TRP A 681 9.09 -3.34 8.68
N ARG A 682 8.27 -4.40 8.56
CA ARG A 682 8.78 -5.79 8.53
C ARG A 682 9.74 -6.03 7.37
N ARG A 683 9.47 -5.44 6.21
CA ARG A 683 10.38 -5.55 5.06
C ARG A 683 11.75 -4.99 5.41
N GLU A 684 11.78 -3.73 5.85
CA GLU A 684 13.01 -3.01 6.20
C GLU A 684 13.73 -3.58 7.44
N GLN A 685 13.01 -4.10 8.43
CA GLN A 685 13.60 -4.62 9.66
C GLN A 685 14.03 -6.08 9.55
N LEU A 686 13.47 -6.88 8.64
CA LEU A 686 13.69 -8.34 8.63
C LEU A 686 13.85 -8.91 7.23
N LEU A 687 12.88 -8.72 6.34
CA LEU A 687 12.87 -9.44 5.06
C LEU A 687 13.96 -8.95 4.09
N ASP A 688 13.98 -7.66 3.78
CA ASP A 688 14.92 -7.07 2.82
C ASP A 688 16.38 -7.21 3.34
N PRO A 689 16.71 -6.93 4.61
CA PRO A 689 18.05 -7.18 5.14
C PRO A 689 18.54 -8.63 5.04
N ILE A 690 17.67 -9.63 5.27
CA ILE A 690 18.06 -11.05 5.13
C ILE A 690 18.28 -11.40 3.66
N GLN A 691 17.43 -10.91 2.75
CA GLN A 691 17.61 -11.09 1.30
C GLN A 691 18.95 -10.50 0.83
N ASP A 692 19.27 -9.30 1.29
CA ASP A 692 20.55 -8.65 1.04
C ASP A 692 21.74 -9.45 1.56
N LEU A 693 21.65 -9.99 2.79
CA LEU A 693 22.70 -10.82 3.37
C LEU A 693 22.91 -12.13 2.61
N LEU A 694 21.83 -12.72 2.08
CA LEU A 694 21.87 -13.90 1.22
C LEU A 694 22.50 -13.57 -0.13
N ALA A 695 22.07 -12.47 -0.76
CA ALA A 695 22.61 -12.01 -2.05
C ALA A 695 24.11 -11.67 -1.95
N ALA A 696 24.52 -11.09 -0.82
CA ALA A 696 25.94 -10.80 -0.53
C ALA A 696 26.74 -12.03 -0.06
N GLY A 697 26.12 -13.20 0.09
CA GLY A 697 26.77 -14.41 0.61
C GLY A 697 27.27 -14.30 2.06
N THR A 698 26.90 -13.24 2.78
CA THR A 698 27.28 -13.03 4.19
C THR A 698 26.53 -13.99 5.10
N VAL A 699 25.30 -14.34 4.73
CA VAL A 699 24.48 -15.40 5.32
C VAL A 699 24.14 -16.37 4.20
N THR A 700 24.03 -17.64 4.53
CA THR A 700 23.69 -18.72 3.60
C THR A 700 22.36 -19.38 3.99
N ALA A 701 21.80 -20.18 3.09
CA ALA A 701 20.67 -21.04 3.40
C ALA A 701 20.99 -22.07 4.51
N ALA A 702 22.28 -22.36 4.77
CA ALA A 702 22.69 -23.20 5.89
C ALA A 702 22.56 -22.45 7.22
N ASP A 703 22.92 -21.17 7.29
CA ASP A 703 22.78 -20.34 8.50
C ASP A 703 21.30 -20.20 8.93
N LEU A 704 20.40 -20.06 7.95
CA LEU A 704 18.95 -20.01 8.18
C LEU A 704 18.40 -21.34 8.71
N ARG A 705 18.98 -22.47 8.29
CA ARG A 705 18.59 -23.83 8.72
C ARG A 705 19.34 -24.35 9.96
N ALA A 706 20.41 -23.69 10.35
CA ALA A 706 21.34 -24.15 11.39
C ALA A 706 20.67 -24.35 12.76
N LYS A 707 19.58 -23.63 13.02
CA LYS A 707 18.80 -23.69 14.27
C LYS A 707 17.34 -23.42 13.96
N GLN A 708 16.43 -24.18 14.56
CA GLN A 708 15.00 -23.85 14.48
C GLN A 708 14.74 -22.64 15.38
N ARG A 709 14.43 -21.49 14.77
CA ARG A 709 14.30 -20.21 15.48
C ARG A 709 12.85 -19.87 15.79
N PHE A 710 12.65 -18.86 16.63
CA PHE A 710 11.35 -18.32 16.95
C PHE A 710 11.24 -16.85 16.54
N LEU A 711 10.20 -16.50 15.80
CA LEU A 711 9.90 -15.12 15.42
C LEU A 711 8.64 -14.65 16.15
N SER A 712 8.75 -13.54 16.86
CA SER A 712 7.60 -12.80 17.37
C SER A 712 7.37 -11.58 16.47
N ILE A 713 6.31 -11.62 15.66
CA ILE A 713 5.96 -10.54 14.74
C ILE A 713 4.66 -9.88 15.22
N GLY A 714 4.76 -8.62 15.65
CA GLY A 714 3.71 -7.95 16.42
C GLY A 714 2.53 -7.41 15.62
N SER A 715 2.24 -7.88 14.41
CA SER A 715 1.60 -7.00 13.42
C SER A 715 0.38 -7.54 12.69
N CYS A 716 -0.54 -6.60 12.41
CA CYS A 716 -1.44 -6.53 11.26
C CYS A 716 -0.75 -6.91 9.94
N GLY A 717 -1.39 -7.57 8.98
CA GLY A 717 -0.79 -7.97 7.69
C GLY A 717 -0.77 -9.48 7.46
N GLY A 718 -1.47 -10.23 8.32
CA GLY A 718 -1.99 -11.54 8.01
C GLY A 718 -0.97 -12.68 7.91
N ILE A 719 -1.53 -13.87 7.88
CA ILE A 719 -0.93 -15.16 7.55
C ILE A 719 -0.03 -15.14 6.27
N LEU A 720 -0.14 -14.14 5.39
CA LEU A 720 0.79 -13.93 4.27
C LEU A 720 2.23 -13.71 4.74
N ALA A 721 2.43 -12.85 5.74
CA ALA A 721 3.74 -12.59 6.31
C ALA A 721 4.31 -13.84 7.01
N TYR A 722 3.43 -14.57 7.68
CA TYR A 722 3.74 -15.85 8.30
C TYR A 722 4.29 -16.83 7.24
N SER A 723 3.64 -16.88 6.09
CA SER A 723 4.03 -17.73 4.96
C SER A 723 5.38 -17.32 4.36
N GLU A 724 5.58 -16.02 4.12
CA GLU A 724 6.82 -15.49 3.56
C GLU A 724 8.03 -15.78 4.45
N LEU A 725 7.86 -15.60 5.78
CA LEU A 725 8.88 -15.92 6.77
C LEU A 725 9.17 -17.42 6.86
N ASN A 726 8.13 -18.27 6.85
CA ASN A 726 8.34 -19.72 6.81
C ASN A 726 9.16 -20.13 5.58
N ARG A 727 8.83 -19.61 4.40
CA ARG A 727 9.60 -19.86 3.18
C ARG A 727 11.04 -19.36 3.28
N MET A 728 11.25 -18.15 3.81
CA MET A 728 12.58 -17.56 3.99
C MET A 728 13.48 -18.40 4.90
N PHE A 729 12.92 -18.95 5.99
CA PHE A 729 13.64 -19.80 6.92
C PHE A 729 13.56 -21.30 6.57
N HIS A 730 13.08 -21.67 5.37
CA HIS A 730 12.93 -23.06 4.93
C HIS A 730 12.14 -23.93 5.93
N ASN A 731 11.10 -23.36 6.55
CA ASN A 731 10.30 -23.97 7.62
C ASN A 731 11.08 -24.34 8.91
N HIS A 732 12.34 -23.89 9.07
CA HIS A 732 13.11 -23.97 10.32
C HIS A 732 12.80 -22.78 11.24
N VAL A 733 11.52 -22.45 11.38
CA VAL A 733 11.06 -21.34 12.19
C VAL A 733 9.69 -21.63 12.81
N ASP A 734 9.54 -21.23 14.07
CA ASP A 734 8.26 -21.14 14.76
C ASP A 734 7.88 -19.68 14.89
N ILE A 735 6.64 -19.32 14.61
CA ILE A 735 6.23 -17.91 14.57
C ILE A 735 5.03 -17.70 15.48
N LEU A 736 5.13 -16.69 16.35
CA LEU A 736 4.01 -16.06 17.02
C LEU A 736 3.60 -14.82 16.23
N ALA A 737 2.35 -14.81 15.77
CA ALA A 737 1.75 -13.70 15.04
C ALA A 737 0.29 -13.53 15.45
N THR A 738 -0.38 -12.48 14.97
CA THR A 738 -1.84 -12.34 15.07
C THR A 738 -2.44 -12.11 13.68
N ILE A 739 -3.68 -12.57 13.49
CA ILE A 739 -4.49 -12.27 12.30
C ILE A 739 -5.01 -10.81 12.34
N GLY A 740 -4.96 -10.17 13.51
CA GLY A 740 -5.40 -8.79 13.74
C GLY A 740 -4.27 -7.88 14.22
N THR A 741 -4.57 -7.05 15.20
CA THR A 741 -3.62 -6.09 15.74
C THR A 741 -2.85 -6.68 16.91
N GLY A 742 -1.52 -6.73 16.81
CA GLY A 742 -0.69 -7.19 17.90
C GLY A 742 -0.76 -6.21 19.08
N LYS A 743 -0.73 -6.76 20.28
CA LYS A 743 -0.87 -5.99 21.52
C LYS A 743 0.42 -6.12 22.30
N THR A 744 1.00 -4.99 22.70
CA THR A 744 2.19 -4.97 23.57
C THR A 744 1.93 -5.68 24.90
N THR A 745 0.68 -5.64 25.40
CA THR A 745 0.22 -6.37 26.59
C THR A 745 0.21 -7.90 26.44
N ILE A 746 0.32 -8.42 25.23
CA ILE A 746 0.45 -9.86 24.94
C ILE A 746 1.91 -10.17 24.56
N ASN A 747 2.42 -9.52 23.53
CA ASN A 747 3.74 -9.82 22.95
C ASN A 747 4.89 -9.66 23.95
N ASN A 748 4.87 -8.61 24.78
CA ASN A 748 5.95 -8.37 25.75
C ASN A 748 5.99 -9.45 26.85
N PRO A 749 4.90 -9.70 27.59
CA PRO A 749 4.91 -10.75 28.61
C PRO A 749 5.07 -12.15 28.01
N TYR A 750 4.52 -12.44 26.82
CA TYR A 750 4.67 -13.75 26.19
C TYR A 750 6.13 -14.04 25.84
N ASN A 751 6.82 -13.12 25.16
CA ASN A 751 8.22 -13.32 24.76
C ASN A 751 9.15 -13.50 25.97
N ARG A 752 8.90 -12.78 27.07
CA ARG A 752 9.60 -13.00 28.35
C ARG A 752 9.29 -14.38 28.92
N GLN A 753 8.01 -14.74 29.03
CA GLN A 753 7.57 -15.97 29.69
C GLN A 753 7.99 -17.22 28.91
N LEU A 754 8.08 -17.16 27.58
CA LEU A 754 8.56 -18.25 26.73
C LEU A 754 9.90 -18.81 27.23
N PHE A 755 10.92 -17.96 27.31
CA PHE A 755 12.24 -18.38 27.80
C PHE A 755 12.22 -18.80 29.25
N GLU A 756 11.40 -18.14 30.08
CA GLU A 756 11.29 -18.51 31.48
C GLU A 756 10.71 -19.92 31.67
N VAL A 757 9.64 -20.27 30.95
CA VAL A 757 9.02 -21.60 31.02
C VAL A 757 9.98 -22.66 30.50
N ILE A 758 10.67 -22.41 29.39
CA ILE A 758 11.66 -23.34 28.83
C ILE A 758 12.77 -23.63 29.85
N ALA A 759 13.31 -22.58 30.50
CA ALA A 759 14.33 -22.73 31.53
C ALA A 759 13.81 -23.45 32.79
N ARG A 760 12.55 -23.22 33.20
CA ARG A 760 11.91 -23.94 34.32
C ARG A 760 11.77 -25.43 34.07
N HIS A 761 11.36 -25.82 32.87
CA HIS A 761 11.13 -27.21 32.50
C HIS A 761 12.37 -27.90 31.91
N ARG A 762 13.54 -27.24 31.93
CA ARG A 762 14.78 -27.74 31.31
C ARG A 762 14.53 -28.26 29.89
N GLY A 763 13.77 -27.51 29.10
CA GLY A 763 13.46 -27.82 27.70
C GLY A 763 12.61 -29.06 27.45
N ARG A 764 12.10 -29.73 28.50
CA ARG A 764 11.25 -30.93 28.40
C ARG A 764 9.77 -30.55 28.45
N LEU A 765 9.30 -29.87 27.41
CA LEU A 765 7.95 -29.31 27.35
C LEU A 765 7.49 -29.24 25.88
N SER A 766 6.20 -29.46 25.60
CA SER A 766 5.60 -29.35 24.26
C SER A 766 5.10 -27.93 23.98
N TRP A 767 4.84 -27.59 22.71
CA TRP A 767 4.17 -26.31 22.38
C TRP A 767 2.79 -26.18 23.02
N GLU A 768 2.04 -27.28 23.13
CA GLU A 768 0.73 -27.35 23.80
C GLU A 768 0.83 -26.98 25.28
N GLU A 769 1.81 -27.55 25.98
CA GLU A 769 2.03 -27.26 27.39
C GLU A 769 2.48 -25.81 27.62
N LEU A 770 3.25 -25.24 26.70
CA LEU A 770 3.58 -23.80 26.73
C LEU A 770 2.32 -22.94 26.55
N ALA A 771 1.47 -23.28 25.57
CA ALA A 771 0.23 -22.57 25.30
C ALA A 771 -0.66 -22.57 26.55
N ARG A 772 -0.77 -23.72 27.23
CA ARG A 772 -1.51 -23.85 28.50
C ARG A 772 -0.96 -22.95 29.60
N GLN A 773 0.36 -22.87 29.77
CA GLN A 773 0.99 -22.02 30.80
C GLN A 773 0.96 -20.52 30.46
N SER A 774 0.84 -20.17 29.18
CA SER A 774 0.77 -18.79 28.71
C SER A 774 -0.67 -18.32 28.45
N ALA A 775 -1.67 -19.20 28.60
CA ALA A 775 -3.07 -18.94 28.27
C ALA A 775 -3.62 -17.68 28.93
N ALA A 776 -3.28 -17.43 30.21
CA ALA A 776 -3.75 -16.25 30.94
C ALA A 776 -3.29 -14.91 30.32
N ILE A 777 -2.15 -14.88 29.61
CA ILE A 777 -1.69 -13.68 28.89
C ILE A 777 -2.62 -13.38 27.71
N ILE A 778 -3.01 -14.45 27.00
CA ILE A 778 -3.77 -14.39 25.74
C ILE A 778 -5.27 -14.18 26.03
N SER A 779 -5.85 -14.97 26.95
CA SER A 779 -7.28 -14.93 27.26
C SER A 779 -7.71 -13.65 27.98
N ALA A 780 -6.89 -13.12 28.89
CA ALA A 780 -7.20 -11.89 29.63
C ALA A 780 -7.28 -10.63 28.72
N ASN A 781 -6.77 -10.71 27.49
CA ASN A 781 -6.67 -9.58 26.58
C ASN A 781 -7.43 -9.79 25.26
N LEU A 782 -8.36 -10.76 25.19
CA LEU A 782 -9.15 -11.09 23.99
C LEU A 782 -8.25 -11.47 22.80
N GLY A 783 -7.27 -12.35 23.03
CA GLY A 783 -6.23 -12.76 22.07
C GLY A 783 -6.59 -13.93 21.16
N ASP A 784 -7.88 -14.15 20.88
CA ASP A 784 -8.38 -15.29 20.09
C ASP A 784 -7.87 -15.31 18.64
N ASP A 785 -7.21 -14.25 18.19
CA ASP A 785 -6.64 -14.11 16.85
C ASP A 785 -5.12 -14.35 16.79
N TYR A 786 -4.48 -14.78 17.89
CA TYR A 786 -3.05 -15.12 17.90
C TYR A 786 -2.78 -16.51 17.32
N LEU A 787 -1.92 -16.54 16.30
CA LEU A 787 -1.35 -17.75 15.74
C LEU A 787 -0.11 -18.13 16.54
N GLN A 788 -0.22 -19.22 17.31
CA GLN A 788 0.86 -19.79 18.11
C GLN A 788 1.55 -20.93 17.36
N PRO A 789 2.85 -21.20 17.63
CA PRO A 789 3.49 -22.43 17.15
C PRO A 789 2.72 -23.67 17.60
N GLY A 790 2.66 -24.68 16.72
CA GLY A 790 1.88 -25.89 16.96
C GLY A 790 0.38 -25.77 16.64
N SER A 791 -0.12 -24.57 16.34
CA SER A 791 -1.47 -24.41 15.76
C SER A 791 -1.54 -25.01 14.35
N LEU A 792 -2.76 -25.32 13.89
CA LEU A 792 -2.99 -25.89 12.57
C LEU A 792 -2.32 -25.10 11.42
N PRO A 793 -2.42 -23.76 11.32
CA PRO A 793 -1.71 -23.01 10.28
C PRO A 793 -0.19 -23.21 10.32
N ALA A 794 0.40 -23.28 11.52
CA ALA A 794 1.83 -23.53 11.71
C ALA A 794 2.23 -24.93 11.23
N ILE A 795 1.40 -25.94 11.54
CA ILE A 795 1.60 -27.32 11.08
C ILE A 795 1.57 -27.37 9.55
N LEU A 796 0.53 -26.80 8.93
CA LEU A 796 0.36 -26.83 7.47
C LEU A 796 1.51 -26.14 6.72
N HIS A 797 2.06 -25.05 7.27
CA HIS A 797 3.26 -24.41 6.73
C HIS A 797 4.48 -25.32 6.74
N LYS A 798 4.77 -25.98 7.87
CA LYS A 798 5.94 -26.88 7.99
C LYS A 798 5.89 -28.07 7.03
N ILE A 799 4.71 -28.43 6.56
CA ILE A 799 4.52 -29.55 5.61
C ILE A 799 4.83 -29.13 4.17
N MET A 800 4.75 -27.85 3.82
CA MET A 800 4.92 -27.37 2.43
C MET A 800 6.28 -27.72 1.80
N ASP A 801 7.39 -27.67 2.54
CA ASP A 801 8.73 -27.93 1.97
C ASP A 801 9.16 -29.41 2.01
N ARG A 802 8.40 -30.30 2.68
CA ARG A 802 8.74 -31.72 2.67
C ARG A 802 8.09 -32.36 1.46
N LYS A 803 8.89 -32.59 0.40
CA LYS A 803 8.54 -33.55 -0.65
C LYS A 803 7.95 -34.79 0.03
N PRO A 804 6.80 -35.32 -0.43
CA PRO A 804 6.28 -36.56 0.13
C PRO A 804 7.43 -37.56 0.12
N GLN A 805 7.77 -38.10 1.30
CA GLN A 805 8.62 -39.28 1.36
C GLN A 805 7.95 -40.26 0.41
N THR A 806 8.62 -40.56 -0.70
CA THR A 806 8.26 -41.66 -1.56
C THR A 806 8.00 -42.86 -0.67
N ASP A 807 6.81 -43.42 -0.80
CA ASP A 807 6.38 -44.62 -0.11
C ASP A 807 7.54 -45.61 -0.02
N ALA A 808 7.76 -46.12 1.19
CA ALA A 808 8.70 -47.21 1.41
C ALA A 808 8.45 -48.30 0.37
N PRO A 809 9.50 -48.90 -0.23
CA PRO A 809 9.31 -49.92 -1.24
C PRO A 809 8.48 -51.07 -0.65
N ASP A 810 7.33 -51.29 -1.28
CA ASP A 810 6.41 -52.40 -1.15
C ASP A 810 7.16 -53.72 -0.85
N GLN A 811 7.31 -54.05 0.44
CA GLN A 811 7.89 -55.34 0.89
C GLN A 811 6.95 -56.52 0.66
N THR A 812 5.77 -56.30 0.05
CA THR A 812 4.80 -57.34 -0.26
C THR A 812 4.99 -58.00 -1.63
N ARG A 813 6.01 -57.62 -2.42
CA ARG A 813 6.31 -58.21 -3.74
C ARG A 813 7.54 -59.14 -3.82
N ARG A 814 7.97 -59.76 -2.71
CA ARG A 814 9.10 -60.73 -2.72
C ARG A 814 8.79 -62.18 -2.33
N THR A 815 7.52 -62.58 -2.24
CA THR A 815 7.15 -63.99 -1.95
C THR A 815 6.45 -64.73 -3.10
N ALA A 816 6.46 -64.20 -4.33
CA ALA A 816 5.79 -64.85 -5.47
C ALA A 816 6.70 -65.22 -6.66
N ALA A 817 8.03 -65.22 -6.51
CA ALA A 817 8.96 -65.51 -7.61
C ALA A 817 10.00 -66.62 -7.31
N THR A 818 9.67 -67.56 -6.42
CA THR A 818 10.42 -68.83 -6.24
C THR A 818 9.46 -70.03 -6.17
N ALA A 819 8.64 -70.16 -7.21
CA ALA A 819 7.91 -71.39 -7.52
C ALA A 819 7.68 -71.52 -9.03
N ARG A 820 8.77 -71.68 -9.79
CA ARG A 820 8.92 -72.57 -10.96
C ARG A 820 10.29 -72.36 -11.60
#